data_AF-F4MP46-F1
#
_entry.id   AF-F4MP46-F1
#
_cell.length_a   1.000
_cell.length_b   1.000
_cell.length_c   1.000
_cell.angle_alpha   90.00
_cell.angle_beta   90.00
_cell.angle_gamma   90.00
#
_symmetry.space_group_name_H-M   'P 1'
#
loop_
_entity.id
_entity.type
_entity.pdbx_description
1 polymer ?
#
loop_
_entity_poly.entity_id
_entity_poly.type
_entity_poly.pdbx_seq_one_letter_code
_entity_poly.pdbx_strand_id
1 'polypeptide(L)'
;MTKKYNKKQIILSSLVLGSLIGISAITTSCSLSSNLKNGEIPLAKNYKKLNNNLLNSNSNLLVNNISDIKINDSLDLSNYSKTSLVKLENFYPNQHIEEFKENNFSEEKIKEIIFDHNIALNYYSHPKFKLEKKYLTLDNENKTEKLKLIDSKTNQEIQDVKWYQRLRIPTDKLLKADQDDTNSLVNLKTDGTISAKQYKNSSDAQVVEIWAEYKGNLYKSVVTILPIVEVNILKARQEAKKIVEQQGWKDLPVLEQITKAYDWMTKEVKFDYNVANSYDNQTAYSALVNKKTVCTGYAKGFQMLMDELGILSTLITSDVSPRDLSGVKHVWNLVEIDGKWYHLDATSDRIERSQQKQEYRFFLLHDDDFTKDDVFLRNTREFGQRFRNLKLTNFVKNREDIDILIDKELTESNRNSNKLEVKTHPKMYSEISKSFSDAGLEIMDYKLVRSSSGYTSYKTINYVLKDNKTGKKDIKVQNVKKYIVKDKSKTLGSYAIKIDLSEKVDGLKPGNFIIENAMINQVKQDNNSYILYLDHFKNFNKVTVKINDIKKRGYKFTLSNNTIEFDVQKFKDTPQAIVKAIDEKEVLITNVKPGMQYRNNINKWIDITSESFIANNIVLGKLQFRWKDSYDKFASDVQTVEISKAIDVYNMIKVQANTITGVDDTMEYRVINKNSQWENIISNKLENLKPGTYEIRTKANDKELASNSHQVTIN
;
A
#
# COMPACT_ATOMS: atom_id res chain seq x y z
N MET A 1 -24.26 14.42 -35.11
CA MET A 1 -22.94 14.57 -35.77
C MET A 1 -21.85 14.65 -34.72
N THR A 2 -21.12 13.55 -34.58
CA THR A 2 -20.07 13.29 -33.60
C THR A 2 -18.79 14.02 -33.98
N LYS A 3 -18.42 15.07 -33.23
CA LYS A 3 -17.08 15.68 -33.35
C LYS A 3 -16.10 14.92 -32.46
N LYS A 4 -15.09 14.32 -33.11
CA LYS A 4 -13.91 13.70 -32.50
C LYS A 4 -13.24 14.66 -31.53
N TYR A 5 -13.10 14.23 -30.28
CA TYR A 5 -12.32 14.92 -29.25
C TYR A 5 -10.83 14.89 -29.60
N ASN A 6 -10.16 16.03 -29.49
CA ASN A 6 -8.72 16.12 -29.63
C ASN A 6 -8.08 15.78 -28.27
N LYS A 7 -7.38 14.64 -28.19
CA LYS A 7 -6.78 14.01 -26.98
C LYS A 7 -5.77 14.89 -26.20
N LYS A 8 -5.48 16.12 -26.63
CA LYS A 8 -4.37 16.95 -26.09
C LYS A 8 -4.72 17.82 -24.86
N GLN A 9 -5.99 18.02 -24.49
CA GLN A 9 -6.37 18.85 -23.33
C GLN A 9 -6.80 18.08 -22.08
N ILE A 10 -7.01 16.76 -22.18
CA ILE A 10 -7.46 15.90 -21.07
C ILE A 10 -6.29 15.54 -20.11
N ILE A 11 -5.05 15.87 -20.45
CA ILE A 11 -3.86 15.46 -19.69
C ILE A 11 -3.69 16.26 -18.38
N LEU A 12 -4.22 17.49 -18.28
CA LEU A 12 -4.12 18.30 -17.05
C LEU A 12 -4.98 17.79 -15.89
N SER A 13 -6.12 17.12 -16.15
CA SER A 13 -6.95 16.54 -15.09
C SER A 13 -6.34 15.25 -14.52
N SER A 14 -5.63 14.44 -15.34
CA SER A 14 -4.89 13.28 -14.84
C SER A 14 -3.67 13.62 -13.98
N LEU A 15 -3.10 14.82 -14.14
CA LEU A 15 -1.87 15.25 -13.43
C LEU A 15 -2.13 15.78 -12.01
N VAL A 16 -3.29 16.40 -11.76
CA VAL A 16 -3.67 16.89 -10.41
C VAL A 16 -4.19 15.74 -9.52
N LEU A 17 -4.83 14.72 -10.10
CA LEU A 17 -5.19 13.51 -9.35
C LEU A 17 -3.95 12.72 -8.91
N GLY A 18 -2.87 12.72 -9.71
CA GLY A 18 -1.65 11.98 -9.40
C GLY A 18 -0.84 12.48 -8.19
N SER A 19 -1.05 13.72 -7.74
CA SER A 19 -0.35 14.31 -6.57
C SER A 19 -1.17 14.31 -5.28
N LEU A 20 -2.49 14.15 -5.35
CA LEU A 20 -3.37 14.06 -4.17
C LEU A 20 -3.84 12.64 -3.87
N ILE A 21 -3.65 11.71 -4.80
CA ILE A 21 -4.26 10.39 -4.73
C ILE A 21 -3.26 9.33 -5.22
N GLY A 22 -2.39 8.84 -4.33
CA GLY A 22 -1.72 7.55 -4.48
C GLY A 22 -2.71 6.37 -4.36
N ILE A 23 -3.80 6.41 -5.11
CA ILE A 23 -4.75 5.31 -5.22
C ILE A 23 -4.48 4.64 -6.55
N SER A 24 -4.09 3.37 -6.48
CA SER A 24 -4.35 2.44 -7.56
C SER A 24 -5.87 2.36 -7.74
N ALA A 25 -6.45 3.25 -8.53
CA ALA A 25 -7.82 3.15 -9.00
C ALA A 25 -7.84 2.00 -10.03
N ILE A 26 -7.67 0.78 -9.54
CA ILE A 26 -7.92 -0.38 -10.37
C ILE A 26 -9.43 -0.43 -10.51
N THR A 27 -9.91 -0.28 -11.75
CA THR A 27 -11.31 -0.49 -12.13
C THR A 27 -11.64 -1.97 -12.00
N THR A 28 -11.59 -2.52 -10.78
CA THR A 28 -12.07 -3.87 -10.48
C THR A 28 -13.55 -3.76 -10.11
N SER A 29 -14.40 -4.38 -10.91
CA SER A 29 -15.81 -4.61 -10.61
C SER A 29 -16.20 -6.05 -10.92
N CYS A 30 -16.99 -6.65 -10.02
CA CYS A 30 -17.76 -7.86 -10.24
C CYS A 30 -19.07 -7.44 -10.93
N SER A 31 -19.13 -7.25 -12.26
CA SER A 31 -20.42 -7.01 -12.93
C SER A 31 -21.06 -8.33 -13.35
N LEU A 32 -22.26 -8.64 -12.86
CA LEU A 32 -23.10 -9.72 -13.38
C LEU A 32 -23.74 -9.28 -14.72
N SER A 33 -23.21 -9.73 -15.85
CA SER A 33 -23.91 -9.55 -17.13
C SER A 33 -24.88 -10.71 -17.38
N SER A 34 -26.14 -10.55 -16.97
CA SER A 34 -27.24 -11.39 -17.47
C SER A 34 -27.67 -10.88 -18.84
N ASN A 35 -26.97 -11.25 -19.92
CA ASN A 35 -27.46 -11.34 -21.31
C ASN A 35 -26.29 -11.42 -22.29
N LEU A 36 -25.80 -12.63 -22.58
CA LEU A 36 -25.18 -12.92 -23.87
C LEU A 36 -25.63 -14.34 -24.28
N LYS A 37 -26.60 -14.38 -25.20
CA LYS A 37 -26.91 -15.59 -25.98
C LYS A 37 -25.72 -15.83 -26.92
N ASN A 38 -25.31 -17.10 -26.99
CA ASN A 38 -24.51 -17.76 -28.03
C ASN A 38 -23.69 -16.84 -28.95
N GLY A 39 -22.40 -16.74 -28.66
CA GLY A 39 -21.37 -16.28 -29.58
C GLY A 39 -20.03 -16.75 -29.05
N GLU A 40 -19.34 -17.60 -29.81
CA GLU A 40 -18.03 -18.14 -29.48
C GLU A 40 -17.06 -17.01 -29.09
N ILE A 41 -16.50 -17.09 -27.88
CA ILE A 41 -15.41 -16.21 -27.44
C ILE A 41 -14.11 -16.92 -27.83
N PRO A 42 -13.21 -16.29 -28.61
CA PRO A 42 -11.96 -16.93 -29.01
C PRO A 42 -11.10 -17.24 -27.79
N LEU A 43 -10.79 -18.54 -27.58
CA LEU A 43 -9.74 -18.94 -26.66
C LEU A 43 -8.43 -18.28 -27.09
N ALA A 44 -7.87 -17.43 -26.22
CA ALA A 44 -6.48 -16.99 -26.31
C ALA A 44 -5.53 -18.17 -25.99
N LYS A 45 -5.51 -19.18 -26.87
CA LYS A 45 -4.38 -20.09 -27.01
C LYS A 45 -3.30 -19.34 -27.80
N ASN A 46 -2.38 -18.69 -27.10
CA ASN A 46 -0.97 -18.51 -27.52
C ASN A 46 -0.20 -17.65 -26.51
N TYR A 47 0.09 -18.22 -25.34
CA TYR A 47 1.27 -17.85 -24.55
C TYR A 47 1.95 -19.12 -24.05
N LYS A 48 2.44 -19.92 -24.99
CA LYS A 48 3.34 -21.04 -24.72
C LYS A 48 4.23 -21.35 -25.94
N LYS A 49 4.91 -20.33 -26.46
CA LYS A 49 6.09 -20.48 -27.34
C LYS A 49 6.80 -19.14 -27.53
N LEU A 50 7.52 -18.72 -26.50
CA LEU A 50 8.75 -17.95 -26.65
C LEU A 50 9.67 -18.47 -25.54
N ASN A 51 10.27 -19.60 -25.90
CA ASN A 51 11.24 -20.34 -25.13
C ASN A 51 12.53 -19.52 -25.08
N ASN A 52 13.17 -19.54 -23.93
CA ASN A 52 14.56 -19.99 -23.79
C ASN A 52 15.52 -19.48 -24.87
N ASN A 53 16.05 -18.27 -24.67
CA ASN A 53 17.41 -17.87 -25.04
C ASN A 53 17.67 -16.49 -24.41
N LEU A 54 18.20 -16.48 -23.19
CA LEU A 54 18.95 -15.37 -22.54
C LEU A 54 19.33 -15.65 -21.07
N LEU A 55 19.03 -16.84 -20.56
CA LEU A 55 19.66 -17.37 -19.34
C LEU A 55 20.82 -18.29 -19.73
N ASN A 56 21.94 -17.69 -20.14
CA ASN A 56 23.29 -18.26 -20.07
C ASN A 56 24.29 -17.27 -20.68
N SER A 57 24.83 -16.38 -19.85
CA SER A 57 26.24 -15.98 -19.87
C SER A 57 26.51 -14.95 -18.77
N ASN A 58 27.61 -15.17 -18.07
CA ASN A 58 28.29 -14.25 -17.14
C ASN A 58 27.77 -14.20 -15.70
N SER A 59 27.67 -15.38 -15.09
CA SER A 59 28.10 -15.57 -13.70
C SER A 59 29.57 -16.01 -13.69
N ASN A 60 30.49 -15.07 -13.47
CA ASN A 60 31.79 -15.24 -12.79
C ASN A 60 32.70 -14.04 -13.11
N LEU A 61 33.50 -13.63 -12.11
CA LEU A 61 34.44 -12.49 -12.04
C LEU A 61 33.78 -11.23 -11.46
N LEU A 62 34.10 -10.71 -10.27
CA LEU A 62 35.17 -10.94 -9.31
C LEU A 62 34.64 -10.57 -7.91
N VAL A 63 34.70 -11.52 -6.98
CA VAL A 63 34.84 -11.22 -5.56
C VAL A 63 36.33 -10.94 -5.37
N ASN A 64 36.69 -9.75 -4.89
CA ASN A 64 37.92 -9.53 -4.13
C ASN A 64 37.88 -8.18 -3.38
N ASN A 65 37.98 -8.30 -2.06
CA ASN A 65 38.63 -7.42 -1.09
C ASN A 65 38.48 -5.89 -1.24
N ILE A 66 37.66 -5.31 -0.35
CA ILE A 66 37.98 -4.02 0.27
C ILE A 66 37.79 -4.19 1.78
N SER A 67 38.80 -4.77 2.42
CA SER A 67 39.17 -4.42 3.80
C SER A 67 40.02 -3.16 3.73
N ASP A 68 39.83 -2.26 4.70
CA ASP A 68 40.58 -1.03 4.96
C ASP A 68 40.19 0.22 4.15
N ILE A 69 39.06 0.83 4.50
CA ILE A 69 38.93 2.29 4.47
C ILE A 69 38.36 2.75 5.81
N LYS A 70 39.19 3.46 6.58
CA LYS A 70 38.83 4.10 7.84
C LYS A 70 37.77 5.19 7.63
N ILE A 71 36.85 5.23 8.57
CA ILE A 71 35.74 6.16 8.73
C ILE A 71 36.24 7.61 8.84
N ASN A 72 35.60 8.52 8.12
CA ASN A 72 35.49 9.92 8.52
C ASN A 72 34.01 10.28 8.55
N ASP A 73 33.50 10.53 9.76
CA ASP A 73 32.18 11.10 10.01
C ASP A 73 32.16 12.56 9.56
N SER A 74 31.04 12.94 8.92
CA SER A 74 30.64 14.26 8.38
C SER A 74 30.55 14.29 6.85
N LEU A 75 29.39 13.89 6.32
CA LEU A 75 28.99 14.30 4.97
C LEU A 75 28.54 15.76 5.02
N ASP A 76 29.48 16.67 4.75
CA ASP A 76 29.17 18.02 4.32
C ASP A 76 28.59 17.95 2.89
N LEU A 77 27.31 18.25 2.76
CA LEU A 77 26.56 18.27 1.50
C LEU A 77 27.01 19.37 0.53
N SER A 78 28.02 20.18 0.90
CA SER A 78 28.64 21.18 0.03
C SER A 78 29.49 20.58 -1.10
N ASN A 79 29.87 19.30 -1.04
CA ASN A 79 30.86 18.71 -1.95
C ASN A 79 30.37 17.57 -2.87
N TYR A 80 29.05 17.38 -3.05
CA TYR A 80 28.53 16.55 -4.15
C TYR A 80 28.63 17.28 -5.51
N SER A 81 29.84 17.67 -5.88
CA SER A 81 30.17 18.16 -7.21
C SER A 81 30.41 16.95 -8.12
N LYS A 82 29.39 16.57 -8.90
CA LYS A 82 29.64 15.87 -10.17
C LYS A 82 30.50 16.82 -11.02
N THR A 83 31.81 16.61 -10.98
CA THR A 83 32.86 17.19 -11.85
C THR A 83 32.66 18.66 -12.22
N SER A 84 33.49 19.53 -11.63
CA SER A 84 33.58 20.95 -11.99
C SER A 84 33.95 21.15 -13.46
N LEU A 85 32.93 21.26 -14.32
CA LEU A 85 33.06 21.95 -15.59
C LEU A 85 32.93 23.43 -15.28
N VAL A 86 33.93 24.20 -15.72
CA VAL A 86 33.94 25.67 -15.66
C VAL A 86 32.58 26.18 -16.11
N LYS A 87 31.87 26.92 -15.24
CA LYS A 87 30.70 27.71 -15.68
C LYS A 87 31.17 28.51 -16.88
N LEU A 88 30.63 28.22 -18.06
CA LEU A 88 30.78 29.10 -19.21
C LEU A 88 30.00 30.37 -18.85
N GLU A 89 30.62 31.27 -18.08
CA GLU A 89 30.04 32.52 -17.55
C GLU A 89 29.41 33.37 -18.66
N ASN A 90 29.80 33.13 -19.91
CA ASN A 90 29.30 33.83 -21.07
C ASN A 90 28.21 33.09 -21.87
N PHE A 91 27.80 31.86 -21.54
CA PHE A 91 26.77 31.14 -22.32
C PHE A 91 25.36 31.28 -21.75
N TYR A 92 25.23 31.29 -20.43
CA TYR A 92 23.93 31.36 -19.76
C TYR A 92 23.39 32.80 -19.75
N PRO A 93 22.09 33.01 -20.01
CA PRO A 93 21.51 34.35 -19.95
C PRO A 93 21.58 34.91 -18.53
N ASN A 94 21.93 36.20 -18.42
CA ASN A 94 21.71 36.94 -17.19
C ASN A 94 20.21 37.08 -16.98
N GLN A 95 19.70 36.55 -15.87
CA GLN A 95 18.28 36.64 -15.52
C GLN A 95 18.02 37.94 -14.77
N HIS A 96 17.01 38.69 -15.21
CA HIS A 96 16.60 39.95 -14.61
C HIS A 96 15.11 39.91 -14.30
N ILE A 97 14.75 40.34 -13.09
CA ILE A 97 13.36 40.58 -12.72
C ILE A 97 13.10 42.06 -12.98
N GLU A 98 12.24 42.36 -13.95
CA GLU A 98 11.81 43.73 -14.20
C GLU A 98 11.21 44.37 -12.94
N GLU A 99 11.37 45.68 -12.79
CA GLU A 99 10.68 46.40 -11.72
C GLU A 99 9.17 46.31 -11.92
N PHE A 100 8.44 46.12 -10.83
CA PHE A 100 7.00 46.05 -10.88
C PHE A 100 6.40 47.37 -11.37
N LYS A 101 5.69 47.31 -12.49
CA LYS A 101 4.93 48.44 -13.05
C LYS A 101 3.45 48.11 -13.10
N GLU A 102 2.65 49.06 -12.65
CA GLU A 102 1.19 48.99 -12.73
C GLU A 102 0.74 49.23 -14.17
N ASN A 103 -0.13 48.36 -14.66
CA ASN A 103 -0.76 48.49 -15.97
C ASN A 103 -2.27 48.74 -15.77
N ASN A 104 -2.81 49.75 -16.46
CA ASN A 104 -4.24 50.06 -16.41
C ASN A 104 -4.93 49.46 -17.64
N PHE A 105 -5.08 48.13 -17.66
CA PHE A 105 -5.83 47.46 -18.72
C PHE A 105 -7.34 47.63 -18.53
N SER A 106 -8.05 47.90 -19.63
CA SER A 106 -9.51 47.84 -19.62
C SER A 106 -9.98 46.39 -19.43
N GLU A 107 -11.24 46.21 -19.06
CA GLU A 107 -11.83 44.89 -18.90
C GLU A 107 -11.85 44.11 -20.22
N GLU A 108 -12.13 44.78 -21.34
CA GLU A 108 -12.03 44.19 -22.68
C GLU A 108 -10.61 43.69 -22.95
N LYS A 109 -9.59 44.46 -22.54
CA LYS A 109 -8.20 44.04 -22.73
C LYS A 109 -7.83 42.84 -21.87
N ILE A 110 -8.29 42.80 -20.61
CA ILE A 110 -8.12 41.63 -19.74
C ILE A 110 -8.78 40.40 -20.37
N LYS A 111 -9.98 40.56 -20.92
CA LYS A 111 -10.70 39.49 -21.62
C LYS A 111 -9.95 38.99 -22.85
N GLU A 112 -9.43 39.89 -23.68
CA GLU A 112 -8.57 39.52 -24.82
C GLU A 112 -7.36 38.69 -24.38
N ILE A 113 -6.67 39.14 -23.33
CA ILE A 113 -5.48 38.46 -22.80
C ILE A 113 -5.83 37.06 -22.29
N ILE A 114 -6.89 36.94 -21.47
CA ILE A 114 -7.32 35.66 -20.90
C ILE A 114 -7.77 34.68 -22.00
N PHE A 115 -8.26 35.18 -23.15
CA PHE A 115 -8.71 34.36 -24.27
C PHE A 115 -7.60 34.01 -25.28
N ASP A 116 -6.41 34.60 -25.16
CA ASP A 116 -5.28 34.29 -26.03
C ASP A 116 -4.64 32.93 -25.68
N HIS A 117 -4.49 32.06 -26.69
CA HIS A 117 -3.92 30.73 -26.55
C HIS A 117 -2.47 30.63 -27.04
N ASN A 118 -1.96 31.68 -27.68
CA ASN A 118 -0.62 31.73 -28.25
C ASN A 118 0.42 32.22 -27.23
N ILE A 119 -0.04 32.86 -26.16
CA ILE A 119 0.81 33.44 -25.12
C ILE A 119 0.97 32.46 -23.95
N ALA A 120 2.14 32.46 -23.31
CA ALA A 120 2.38 31.67 -22.11
C ALA A 120 1.50 32.17 -20.95
N LEU A 121 1.07 31.24 -20.08
CA LEU A 121 0.11 31.54 -19.00
C LEU A 121 0.57 32.63 -18.03
N ASN A 122 1.88 32.76 -17.82
CA ASN A 122 2.47 33.73 -16.90
C ASN A 122 3.07 34.96 -17.59
N TYR A 123 2.83 35.14 -18.89
CA TYR A 123 3.41 36.24 -19.67
C TYR A 123 3.04 37.61 -19.12
N TYR A 124 1.79 37.76 -18.67
CA TYR A 124 1.27 38.98 -18.02
C TYR A 124 1.31 38.90 -16.50
N SER A 125 2.08 37.98 -15.92
CA SER A 125 2.31 37.87 -14.48
C SER A 125 3.61 38.56 -14.10
N HIS A 126 3.66 39.16 -12.92
CA HIS A 126 4.89 39.71 -12.36
C HIS A 126 5.38 38.84 -11.19
N PRO A 127 6.67 38.47 -11.12
CA PRO A 127 7.19 37.54 -10.08
C PRO A 127 7.13 38.11 -8.66
N LYS A 128 6.87 39.42 -8.50
CA LYS A 128 6.60 40.05 -7.19
C LYS A 128 5.39 39.42 -6.47
N PHE A 129 4.42 38.91 -7.20
CA PHE A 129 3.23 38.29 -6.63
C PHE A 129 3.06 36.87 -7.12
N LYS A 130 2.43 36.03 -6.31
CA LYS A 130 2.07 34.65 -6.68
C LYS A 130 0.75 34.27 -6.05
N LEU A 131 0.08 33.29 -6.64
CA LEU A 131 -1.08 32.67 -6.00
C LEU A 131 -0.59 31.78 -4.85
N GLU A 132 -1.24 31.87 -3.69
CA GLU A 132 -1.01 30.91 -2.60
C GLU A 132 -1.31 29.47 -3.09
N LYS A 133 -2.36 29.32 -3.91
CA LYS A 133 -2.78 28.06 -4.51
C LYS A 133 -2.95 28.21 -6.02
N LYS A 134 -1.94 27.80 -6.79
CA LYS A 134 -2.00 27.68 -8.26
C LYS A 134 -2.94 26.55 -8.72
N TYR A 135 -3.05 25.51 -7.89
CA TYR A 135 -3.97 24.39 -8.06
C TYR A 135 -4.80 24.24 -6.78
N LEU A 136 -6.13 24.13 -6.92
CA LEU A 136 -7.06 23.98 -5.81
C LEU A 136 -7.99 22.80 -6.09
N THR A 137 -8.24 21.95 -5.09
CA THR A 137 -9.16 20.82 -5.21
C THR A 137 -10.35 20.97 -4.25
N LEU A 138 -11.55 20.93 -4.83
CA LEU A 138 -12.83 20.86 -4.13
C LEU A 138 -13.25 19.38 -4.08
N ASP A 139 -13.13 18.79 -2.90
CA ASP A 139 -13.17 17.34 -2.65
C ASP A 139 -14.27 16.91 -1.67
N ASN A 140 -15.17 17.83 -1.31
CA ASN A 140 -16.29 17.59 -0.40
C ASN A 140 -17.45 18.55 -0.75
N GLU A 141 -18.66 18.01 -0.76
CA GLU A 141 -19.92 18.69 -1.12
C GLU A 141 -20.16 20.00 -0.35
N ASN A 142 -19.66 20.11 0.89
CA ASN A 142 -19.82 21.31 1.72
C ASN A 142 -18.54 22.16 1.82
N LYS A 143 -17.49 21.82 1.06
CA LYS A 143 -16.20 22.50 1.15
C LYS A 143 -16.25 23.88 0.49
N THR A 144 -15.77 24.85 1.23
CA THR A 144 -15.51 26.21 0.76
C THR A 144 -14.04 26.51 1.00
N GLU A 145 -13.39 27.10 0.01
CA GLU A 145 -11.96 27.45 0.02
C GLU A 145 -11.79 28.93 -0.30
N LYS A 146 -10.62 29.50 0.02
CA LYS A 146 -10.30 30.89 -0.31
C LYS A 146 -9.07 30.94 -1.20
N LEU A 147 -9.20 31.58 -2.36
CA LEU A 147 -8.07 31.91 -3.24
C LEU A 147 -7.45 33.22 -2.79
N LYS A 148 -6.11 33.26 -2.79
CA LYS A 148 -5.33 34.42 -2.35
C LYS A 148 -4.19 34.71 -3.32
N LEU A 149 -4.00 35.97 -3.63
CA LEU A 149 -2.76 36.48 -4.20
C LEU A 149 -1.89 36.98 -3.04
N ILE A 150 -0.61 36.63 -3.04
CA ILE A 150 0.34 36.99 -1.98
C ILE A 150 1.59 37.65 -2.59
N ASP A 151 2.25 38.51 -1.82
CA ASP A 151 3.60 38.97 -2.15
C ASP A 151 4.57 37.79 -2.05
N SER A 152 5.35 37.56 -3.11
CA SER A 152 6.22 36.39 -3.23
C SER A 152 7.34 36.36 -2.18
N LYS A 153 7.72 37.52 -1.62
CA LYS A 153 8.79 37.65 -0.61
C LYS A 153 8.25 37.60 0.80
N THR A 154 7.16 38.32 1.09
CA THR A 154 6.63 38.44 2.47
C THR A 154 5.52 37.43 2.77
N ASN A 155 4.97 36.77 1.76
CA ASN A 155 3.76 35.94 1.83
C ASN A 155 2.53 36.67 2.40
N GLN A 156 2.51 38.00 2.39
CA GLN A 156 1.35 38.79 2.81
C GLN A 156 0.27 38.82 1.73
N GLU A 157 -1.00 38.67 2.14
CA GLU A 157 -2.17 38.69 1.25
C GLU A 157 -2.37 40.07 0.63
N ILE A 158 -2.45 40.09 -0.70
CA ILE A 158 -2.72 41.28 -1.49
C ILE A 158 -4.23 41.57 -1.46
N GLN A 159 -4.57 42.80 -1.09
CA GLN A 159 -5.95 43.30 -1.13
C GLN A 159 -6.28 43.86 -2.52
N ASP A 160 -7.57 44.11 -2.78
CA ASP A 160 -8.08 44.68 -4.04
C ASP A 160 -7.82 43.84 -5.30
N VAL A 161 -7.72 42.53 -5.13
CA VAL A 161 -7.62 41.57 -6.25
C VAL A 161 -8.98 41.39 -6.90
N LYS A 162 -9.06 41.57 -8.22
CA LYS A 162 -10.27 41.25 -8.98
C LYS A 162 -10.22 39.80 -9.46
N TRP A 163 -11.27 39.04 -9.15
CA TRP A 163 -11.36 37.63 -9.50
C TRP A 163 -12.29 37.42 -10.70
N TYR A 164 -11.87 36.55 -11.62
CA TYR A 164 -12.60 36.19 -12.81
C TYR A 164 -12.65 34.68 -13.02
N GLN A 165 -13.73 34.19 -13.61
CA GLN A 165 -13.85 32.82 -14.09
C GLN A 165 -13.93 32.82 -15.61
N ARG A 166 -13.13 31.97 -16.26
CA ARG A 166 -13.25 31.70 -17.69
C ARG A 166 -14.10 30.44 -17.92
N LEU A 167 -15.17 30.59 -18.68
CA LEU A 167 -15.93 29.48 -19.26
C LEU A 167 -15.46 29.25 -20.70
N ARG A 168 -15.32 27.99 -21.11
CA ARG A 168 -14.90 27.60 -22.46
C ARG A 168 -16.00 26.98 -23.30
N ILE A 169 -17.04 26.46 -22.66
CA ILE A 169 -18.13 25.71 -23.29
C ILE A 169 -19.45 26.35 -22.85
N PRO A 170 -20.39 26.63 -23.79
CA PRO A 170 -20.31 26.38 -25.24
C PRO A 170 -19.44 27.37 -26.02
N THR A 171 -19.12 28.53 -25.44
CA THR A 171 -18.26 29.57 -26.02
C THR A 171 -17.39 30.20 -24.94
N ASP A 172 -16.31 30.88 -25.33
CA ASP A 172 -15.45 31.61 -24.39
C ASP A 172 -16.23 32.79 -23.76
N LYS A 173 -16.41 32.72 -22.44
CA LYS A 173 -17.08 33.76 -21.64
C LYS A 173 -16.25 34.05 -20.39
N LEU A 174 -16.10 35.33 -20.06
CA LEU A 174 -15.45 35.78 -18.83
C LEU A 174 -16.55 36.24 -17.87
N LEU A 175 -16.53 35.70 -16.67
CA LEU A 175 -17.44 36.08 -15.58
C LEU A 175 -16.63 36.79 -14.49
N LYS A 176 -17.17 37.86 -13.93
CA LYS A 176 -16.63 38.45 -12.70
C LYS A 176 -17.01 37.58 -11.50
N ALA A 177 -16.27 37.71 -10.42
CA ALA A 177 -16.73 37.22 -9.14
C ALA A 177 -18.13 37.77 -8.78
N ASP A 178 -18.92 36.98 -8.07
CA ASP A 178 -20.34 37.16 -7.75
C ASP A 178 -21.30 37.17 -8.97
N GLN A 179 -20.79 37.03 -10.20
CA GLN A 179 -21.62 36.87 -11.39
C GLN A 179 -22.02 35.41 -11.59
N ASP A 180 -23.33 35.16 -11.66
CA ASP A 180 -23.85 33.82 -11.91
C ASP A 180 -24.00 33.50 -13.41
N ASP A 181 -23.85 32.22 -13.75
CA ASP A 181 -24.07 31.66 -15.08
C ASP A 181 -24.45 30.17 -14.97
N THR A 182 -25.35 29.72 -15.84
CA THR A 182 -25.83 28.32 -15.87
C THR A 182 -24.73 27.31 -16.26
N ASN A 183 -23.69 27.75 -16.98
CA ASN A 183 -22.54 26.92 -17.34
C ASN A 183 -21.40 27.01 -16.32
N SER A 184 -21.49 27.90 -15.33
CA SER A 184 -20.50 27.94 -14.25
C SER A 184 -20.67 26.73 -13.33
N LEU A 185 -19.54 26.13 -12.93
CA LEU A 185 -19.48 24.97 -12.04
C LEU A 185 -19.16 25.35 -10.59
N VAL A 186 -18.85 26.62 -10.32
CA VAL A 186 -18.42 27.12 -9.01
C VAL A 186 -19.18 28.38 -8.63
N ASN A 187 -19.32 28.61 -7.35
CA ASN A 187 -19.67 29.92 -6.80
C ASN A 187 -18.35 30.60 -6.45
N LEU A 188 -18.02 31.71 -7.11
CA LEU A 188 -16.81 32.51 -6.84
C LEU A 188 -17.24 33.88 -6.31
N LYS A 189 -16.75 34.24 -5.13
CA LYS A 189 -17.03 35.53 -4.49
C LYS A 189 -15.91 36.54 -4.72
N THR A 190 -16.25 37.82 -4.57
CA THR A 190 -15.33 38.96 -4.74
C THR A 190 -14.11 38.91 -3.81
N ASP A 191 -14.23 38.28 -2.64
CA ASP A 191 -13.13 38.08 -1.69
C ASP A 191 -12.22 36.87 -2.02
N GLY A 192 -12.47 36.19 -3.15
CA GLY A 192 -11.75 34.99 -3.57
C GLY A 192 -12.29 33.69 -2.96
N THR A 193 -13.37 33.74 -2.17
CA THR A 193 -14.03 32.54 -1.64
C THR A 193 -14.67 31.75 -2.78
N ILE A 194 -14.44 30.45 -2.81
CA ILE A 194 -14.90 29.55 -3.87
C ILE A 194 -15.48 28.24 -3.33
N SER A 195 -16.59 27.79 -3.93
CA SER A 195 -17.19 26.47 -3.68
C SER A 195 -17.74 25.86 -4.96
N ALA A 196 -17.90 24.54 -5.00
CA ALA A 196 -18.49 23.86 -6.15
C ALA A 196 -20.02 23.99 -6.09
N LYS A 197 -20.67 24.23 -7.23
CA LYS A 197 -22.14 24.25 -7.30
C LYS A 197 -22.75 22.85 -7.22
N GLN A 198 -22.04 21.87 -7.77
CA GLN A 198 -22.49 20.48 -7.84
C GLN A 198 -21.31 19.54 -8.00
N TYR A 199 -21.49 18.31 -7.53
CA TYR A 199 -20.57 17.19 -7.72
C TYR A 199 -21.23 16.18 -8.64
N LYS A 200 -20.63 15.92 -9.81
CA LYS A 200 -21.24 15.03 -10.80
C LYS A 200 -20.96 13.57 -10.50
N ASN A 201 -21.94 12.73 -10.81
CA ASN A 201 -21.75 11.29 -10.92
C ASN A 201 -21.12 10.95 -12.27
N SER A 202 -19.83 11.23 -12.41
CA SER A 202 -19.02 10.96 -13.59
C SER A 202 -17.66 10.37 -13.19
N SER A 203 -16.97 9.76 -14.16
CA SER A 203 -15.56 9.38 -13.96
C SER A 203 -14.63 10.58 -13.96
N ASP A 204 -15.00 11.64 -14.66
CA ASP A 204 -14.10 12.74 -14.97
C ASP A 204 -14.25 13.86 -13.94
N ALA A 205 -13.12 14.29 -13.39
CA ALA A 205 -13.05 15.52 -12.62
C ALA A 205 -13.34 16.73 -13.51
N GLN A 206 -14.03 17.72 -12.96
CA GLN A 206 -14.30 18.96 -13.68
C GLN A 206 -13.23 19.99 -13.35
N VAL A 207 -12.79 20.73 -14.36
CA VAL A 207 -11.73 21.73 -14.20
C VAL A 207 -12.27 23.11 -14.55
N VAL A 208 -12.06 24.05 -13.64
CA VAL A 208 -12.44 25.46 -13.78
C VAL A 208 -11.19 26.32 -13.78
N GLU A 209 -11.18 27.33 -14.65
CA GLU A 209 -10.10 28.28 -14.79
C GLU A 209 -10.49 29.59 -14.10
N ILE A 210 -9.73 29.96 -13.07
CA ILE A 210 -9.93 31.18 -12.28
C ILE A 210 -8.71 32.09 -12.46
N TRP A 211 -8.95 33.39 -12.59
CA TRP A 211 -7.92 34.40 -12.77
C TRP A 211 -8.01 35.46 -11.68
N ALA A 212 -6.87 35.76 -11.07
CA ALA A 212 -6.66 36.96 -10.28
C ALA A 212 -6.08 38.06 -11.18
N GLU A 213 -6.66 39.25 -11.13
CA GLU A 213 -6.10 40.47 -11.68
C GLU A 213 -5.69 41.40 -10.54
N TYR A 214 -4.47 41.90 -10.62
CA TYR A 214 -3.98 42.92 -9.71
C TYR A 214 -3.08 43.90 -10.46
N LYS A 215 -3.52 45.17 -10.54
CA LYS A 215 -2.77 46.27 -11.19
C LYS A 215 -2.35 45.93 -12.62
N GLY A 216 -3.24 45.29 -13.37
CA GLY A 216 -3.07 44.83 -14.75
C GLY A 216 -2.24 43.56 -14.93
N ASN A 217 -1.80 42.92 -13.84
CA ASN A 217 -1.11 41.65 -13.88
C ASN A 217 -2.08 40.50 -13.63
N LEU A 218 -1.92 39.40 -14.37
CA LEU A 218 -2.87 38.29 -14.37
C LEU A 218 -2.23 37.01 -13.83
N TYR A 219 -2.95 36.29 -12.98
CA TYR A 219 -2.48 35.06 -12.34
C TYR A 219 -3.56 33.98 -12.43
N LYS A 220 -3.24 32.85 -13.06
CA LYS A 220 -4.18 31.75 -13.25
C LYS A 220 -4.11 30.72 -12.13
N SER A 221 -5.26 30.42 -11.54
CA SER A 221 -5.50 29.25 -10.71
C SER A 221 -6.34 28.22 -11.47
N VAL A 222 -6.04 26.94 -11.26
CA VAL A 222 -6.79 25.81 -11.79
C VAL A 222 -7.52 25.15 -10.64
N VAL A 223 -8.85 25.14 -10.70
CA VAL A 223 -9.72 24.56 -9.68
C VAL A 223 -10.29 23.24 -10.18
N THR A 224 -10.01 22.15 -9.48
CA THR A 224 -10.52 20.82 -9.79
C THR A 224 -11.66 20.47 -8.83
N ILE A 225 -12.82 20.15 -9.39
CA ILE A 225 -13.97 19.59 -8.66
C ILE A 225 -13.92 18.08 -8.85
N LEU A 226 -13.73 17.35 -7.75
CA LEU A 226 -13.70 15.89 -7.81
C LEU A 226 -15.08 15.34 -8.16
N PRO A 227 -15.18 14.22 -8.88
CA PRO A 227 -16.45 13.53 -9.05
C PRO A 227 -16.91 12.92 -7.71
N ILE A 228 -18.23 12.69 -7.57
CA ILE A 228 -18.82 12.16 -6.33
C ILE A 228 -18.22 10.81 -5.91
N VAL A 229 -17.75 10.00 -6.86
CA VAL A 229 -17.09 8.71 -6.61
C VAL A 229 -15.79 8.90 -5.80
N GLU A 230 -14.97 9.89 -6.15
CA GLU A 230 -13.73 10.22 -5.43
C GLU A 230 -14.04 10.83 -4.05
N VAL A 231 -15.07 11.68 -3.96
CA VAL A 231 -15.55 12.19 -2.67
C VAL A 231 -15.96 11.04 -1.73
N ASN A 232 -16.67 10.03 -2.26
CA ASN A 232 -17.07 8.85 -1.49
C ASN A 232 -15.87 7.99 -1.07
N ILE A 233 -14.80 7.91 -1.87
CA ILE A 233 -13.54 7.27 -1.47
C ILE A 233 -12.93 7.98 -0.26
N LEU A 234 -12.93 9.31 -0.22
CA LEU A 234 -12.44 10.09 0.92
C LEU A 234 -13.31 9.87 2.17
N LYS A 235 -14.64 9.85 2.03
CA LYS A 235 -15.57 9.51 3.13
C LYS A 235 -15.31 8.10 3.67
N ALA A 236 -15.09 7.12 2.79
CA ALA A 236 -14.77 5.75 3.19
C ALA A 236 -13.44 5.67 3.97
N ARG A 237 -12.42 6.43 3.56
CA ARG A 237 -11.14 6.51 4.28
C ARG A 237 -11.31 7.12 5.68
N GLN A 238 -12.13 8.17 5.81
CA GLN A 238 -12.44 8.76 7.12
C GLN A 238 -13.16 7.76 8.03
N GLU A 239 -14.12 7.00 7.49
CA GLU A 239 -14.81 5.97 8.28
C GLU A 239 -13.88 4.81 8.64
N ALA A 240 -12.97 4.40 7.75
CA ALA A 240 -11.93 3.40 8.05
C ALA A 240 -11.07 3.84 9.26
N LYS A 241 -10.59 5.09 9.24
CA LYS A 241 -9.84 5.70 10.34
C LYS A 241 -10.63 5.66 11.64
N LYS A 242 -11.88 6.11 11.61
CA LYS A 242 -12.77 6.10 12.76
C LYS A 242 -13.01 4.69 13.31
N ILE A 243 -13.23 3.69 12.46
CA ILE A 243 -13.40 2.29 12.88
C ILE A 243 -12.14 1.79 13.59
N VAL A 244 -10.97 1.97 12.98
CA VAL A 244 -9.69 1.52 13.54
C VAL A 244 -9.40 2.16 14.90
N GLU A 245 -9.66 3.47 15.03
CA GLU A 245 -9.50 4.22 16.28
C GLU A 245 -10.48 3.76 17.37
N GLN A 246 -11.78 3.68 17.05
CA GLN A 246 -12.82 3.28 18.00
C GLN A 246 -12.63 1.86 18.53
N GLN A 247 -12.08 0.98 17.71
CA GLN A 247 -11.85 -0.41 18.09
C GLN A 247 -10.48 -0.66 18.75
N GLY A 248 -9.61 0.36 18.81
CA GLY A 248 -8.29 0.27 19.43
C GLY A 248 -7.34 -0.71 18.75
N TRP A 249 -7.50 -0.96 17.44
CA TRP A 249 -6.73 -2.01 16.76
C TRP A 249 -5.25 -1.67 16.61
N LYS A 250 -4.86 -0.39 16.51
CA LYS A 250 -3.44 0.01 16.36
C LYS A 250 -2.54 -0.45 17.52
N ASP A 251 -3.12 -0.68 18.69
CA ASP A 251 -2.42 -1.14 19.88
C ASP A 251 -2.27 -2.67 19.95
N LEU A 252 -2.81 -3.40 18.97
CA LEU A 252 -2.71 -4.85 18.89
C LEU A 252 -1.51 -5.26 18.01
N PRO A 253 -0.93 -6.45 18.24
CA PRO A 253 0.03 -7.06 17.31
C PRO A 253 -0.60 -7.35 15.93
N VAL A 254 0.20 -7.28 14.86
CA VAL A 254 -0.26 -7.30 13.44
C VAL A 254 -1.25 -8.43 13.13
N LEU A 255 -0.99 -9.65 13.58
CA LEU A 255 -1.90 -10.78 13.32
C LEU A 255 -3.27 -10.58 13.99
N GLU A 256 -3.31 -10.00 15.19
CA GLU A 256 -4.56 -9.66 15.87
C GLU A 256 -5.27 -8.49 15.18
N GLN A 257 -4.54 -7.47 14.69
CA GLN A 257 -5.12 -6.39 13.88
C GLN A 257 -5.88 -6.93 12.66
N ILE A 258 -5.23 -7.81 11.89
CA ILE A 258 -5.81 -8.46 10.71
C ILE A 258 -7.03 -9.30 11.09
N THR A 259 -6.91 -10.09 12.16
CA THR A 259 -8.01 -10.95 12.64
C THR A 259 -9.23 -10.12 13.04
N LYS A 260 -9.02 -9.03 13.80
CA LYS A 260 -10.12 -8.15 14.24
C LYS A 260 -10.78 -7.40 13.11
N ALA A 261 -10.00 -6.87 12.16
CA ALA A 261 -10.54 -6.23 10.97
C ALA A 261 -11.34 -7.22 10.11
N TYR A 262 -10.85 -8.46 9.97
CA TYR A 262 -11.55 -9.51 9.24
C TYR A 262 -12.88 -9.88 9.92
N ASP A 263 -12.87 -10.12 11.23
CA ASP A 263 -14.07 -10.40 12.03
C ASP A 263 -15.10 -9.26 11.93
N TRP A 264 -14.63 -8.00 11.96
CA TRP A 264 -15.50 -6.84 11.82
C TRP A 264 -16.16 -6.81 10.44
N MET A 265 -15.38 -7.03 9.37
CA MET A 265 -15.91 -7.06 8.01
C MET A 265 -16.94 -8.17 7.82
N THR A 266 -16.68 -9.39 8.31
CA THR A 266 -17.63 -10.51 8.15
C THR A 266 -18.91 -10.32 8.94
N LYS A 267 -18.86 -9.63 10.08
CA LYS A 267 -19.99 -9.43 10.99
C LYS A 267 -20.83 -8.21 10.68
N GLU A 268 -20.18 -7.05 10.49
CA GLU A 268 -20.81 -5.73 10.46
C GLU A 268 -21.29 -5.33 9.06
N VAL A 269 -20.66 -5.87 8.01
CA VAL A 269 -21.03 -5.58 6.62
C VAL A 269 -21.95 -6.67 6.09
N LYS A 270 -23.06 -6.29 5.46
CA LYS A 270 -24.04 -7.22 4.85
C LYS A 270 -23.87 -7.34 3.35
N PHE A 271 -24.14 -8.53 2.81
CA PHE A 271 -24.08 -8.76 1.38
C PHE A 271 -25.30 -8.15 0.67
N ASP A 272 -25.06 -7.41 -0.40
CA ASP A 272 -26.11 -6.86 -1.24
C ASP A 272 -26.46 -7.84 -2.36
N TYR A 273 -27.59 -8.54 -2.20
CA TYR A 273 -28.12 -9.44 -3.21
C TYR A 273 -28.81 -8.70 -4.38
N ASN A 274 -29.00 -7.38 -4.28
CA ASN A 274 -29.67 -6.61 -5.32
C ASN A 274 -28.72 -6.26 -6.48
N VAL A 275 -28.86 -6.99 -7.59
CA VAL A 275 -28.08 -6.77 -8.82
C VAL A 275 -28.37 -5.42 -9.49
N ALA A 276 -29.50 -4.77 -9.19
CA ALA A 276 -29.84 -3.46 -9.75
C ALA A 276 -28.91 -2.33 -9.25
N ASN A 277 -28.24 -2.52 -8.11
CA ASN A 277 -27.35 -1.53 -7.48
C ASN A 277 -25.86 -1.69 -7.87
N SER A 278 -25.58 -2.38 -8.98
CA SER A 278 -24.25 -2.90 -9.31
C SER A 278 -23.11 -1.88 -9.44
N TYR A 279 -23.40 -0.58 -9.58
CA TYR A 279 -22.35 0.45 -9.62
C TYR A 279 -22.02 1.01 -8.23
N ASP A 280 -23.04 1.24 -7.39
CA ASP A 280 -22.85 1.91 -6.09
C ASP A 280 -22.38 0.94 -4.99
N ASN A 281 -22.74 -0.35 -5.10
CA ASN A 281 -22.48 -1.36 -4.08
C ASN A 281 -21.11 -2.06 -4.19
N GLN A 282 -20.19 -1.55 -5.02
CA GLN A 282 -18.86 -2.12 -5.29
C GLN A 282 -17.69 -1.25 -4.79
N THR A 283 -17.96 -0.41 -3.80
CA THR A 283 -17.01 0.59 -3.30
C THR A 283 -16.65 0.33 -1.84
N ALA A 284 -15.51 0.86 -1.39
CA ALA A 284 -15.21 0.87 0.05
C ALA A 284 -16.26 1.69 0.82
N TYR A 285 -16.84 2.71 0.19
CA TYR A 285 -17.92 3.51 0.77
C TYR A 285 -19.17 2.66 1.07
N SER A 286 -19.62 1.83 0.13
CA SER A 286 -20.75 0.93 0.36
C SER A 286 -20.48 -0.08 1.48
N ALA A 287 -19.22 -0.49 1.66
CA ALA A 287 -18.82 -1.42 2.70
C ALA A 287 -18.69 -0.77 4.09
N LEU A 288 -17.93 0.32 4.20
CA LEU A 288 -17.58 0.91 5.49
C LEU A 288 -18.62 1.90 6.00
N VAL A 289 -19.22 2.68 5.08
CA VAL A 289 -20.21 3.71 5.43
C VAL A 289 -21.62 3.13 5.39
N ASN A 290 -22.02 2.55 4.25
CA ASN A 290 -23.40 2.02 4.11
C ASN A 290 -23.57 0.64 4.76
N LYS A 291 -22.49 -0.06 5.11
CA LYS A 291 -22.49 -1.41 5.70
C LYS A 291 -23.24 -2.46 4.87
N LYS A 292 -23.37 -2.25 3.55
CA LYS A 292 -24.06 -3.16 2.64
C LYS A 292 -23.44 -3.12 1.24
N THR A 293 -22.89 -4.24 0.78
CA THR A 293 -22.01 -4.27 -0.41
C THR A 293 -21.86 -5.68 -1.01
N VAL A 294 -21.18 -5.83 -2.16
CA VAL A 294 -20.78 -7.12 -2.76
C VAL A 294 -19.26 -7.37 -2.65
N CYS A 295 -18.76 -8.50 -3.19
CA CYS A 295 -17.34 -8.91 -3.25
C CYS A 295 -16.35 -7.75 -3.29
N THR A 296 -16.45 -6.91 -4.33
CA THR A 296 -15.57 -5.77 -4.56
C THR A 296 -15.53 -4.77 -3.40
N GLY A 297 -16.67 -4.42 -2.83
CA GLY A 297 -16.69 -3.43 -1.75
C GLY A 297 -16.21 -4.00 -0.42
N TYR A 298 -16.48 -5.28 -0.12
CA TYR A 298 -15.83 -5.97 1.01
C TYR A 298 -14.30 -5.90 0.86
N ALA A 299 -13.78 -6.25 -0.33
CA ALA A 299 -12.34 -6.30 -0.55
C ALA A 299 -11.69 -4.90 -0.47
N LYS A 300 -12.30 -3.87 -1.07
CA LYS A 300 -11.83 -2.48 -0.98
C LYS A 300 -11.96 -1.90 0.42
N GLY A 301 -13.03 -2.22 1.14
CA GLY A 301 -13.24 -1.80 2.53
C GLY A 301 -12.20 -2.41 3.46
N PHE A 302 -11.95 -3.72 3.36
CA PHE A 302 -10.89 -4.39 4.12
C PHE A 302 -9.51 -3.83 3.77
N GLN A 303 -9.21 -3.59 2.48
CA GLN A 303 -7.96 -2.95 2.07
C GLN A 303 -7.77 -1.57 2.71
N MET A 304 -8.82 -0.73 2.76
CA MET A 304 -8.76 0.58 3.42
C MET A 304 -8.51 0.47 4.93
N LEU A 305 -9.08 -0.53 5.62
CA LEU A 305 -8.78 -0.78 7.03
C LEU A 305 -7.31 -1.20 7.21
N MET A 306 -6.76 -2.01 6.31
CA MET A 306 -5.34 -2.40 6.33
C MET A 306 -4.42 -1.21 6.05
N ASP A 307 -4.78 -0.33 5.11
CA ASP A 307 -4.06 0.91 4.82
C ASP A 307 -3.95 1.80 6.07
N GLU A 308 -5.04 1.95 6.82
CA GLU A 308 -5.07 2.72 8.08
C GLU A 308 -4.21 2.07 9.19
N LEU A 309 -4.11 0.74 9.18
CA LEU A 309 -3.26 -0.03 10.10
C LEU A 309 -1.80 -0.10 9.64
N GLY A 310 -1.45 0.42 8.46
CA GLY A 310 -0.10 0.34 7.90
C GLY A 310 0.30 -1.05 7.40
N ILE A 311 -0.68 -1.94 7.18
CA ILE A 311 -0.49 -3.33 6.73
C ILE A 311 -0.69 -3.38 5.22
N LEU A 312 0.24 -4.02 4.49
CA LEU A 312 0.06 -4.18 3.05
C LEU A 312 -1.09 -5.13 2.75
N SER A 313 -2.03 -4.63 1.95
CA SER A 313 -3.13 -5.40 1.39
C SER A 313 -3.31 -5.05 -0.08
N THR A 314 -3.60 -6.06 -0.90
CA THR A 314 -3.86 -5.89 -2.34
C THR A 314 -5.08 -6.69 -2.75
N LEU A 315 -5.80 -6.21 -3.76
CA LEU A 315 -6.94 -6.90 -4.33
C LEU A 315 -6.48 -8.05 -5.23
N ILE A 316 -7.23 -9.14 -5.21
CA ILE A 316 -7.13 -10.23 -6.19
C ILE A 316 -8.47 -10.34 -6.91
N THR A 317 -8.40 -10.50 -8.23
CA THR A 317 -9.55 -10.74 -9.09
C THR A 317 -9.49 -12.14 -9.66
N SER A 318 -10.60 -12.87 -9.57
CA SER A 318 -10.83 -14.10 -10.34
C SER A 318 -11.66 -13.78 -11.56
N ASP A 319 -11.35 -14.40 -12.70
CA ASP A 319 -12.15 -14.30 -13.93
C ASP A 319 -13.37 -15.21 -13.88
N VAL A 320 -13.25 -16.34 -13.18
CA VAL A 320 -14.31 -17.33 -12.96
C VAL A 320 -14.16 -17.87 -11.55
N SER A 321 -15.14 -17.62 -10.70
CA SER A 321 -15.17 -18.19 -9.36
C SER A 321 -16.38 -19.11 -9.16
N PRO A 322 -16.17 -20.34 -8.66
CA PRO A 322 -17.29 -21.23 -8.32
C PRO A 322 -18.08 -20.70 -7.11
N ARG A 323 -17.51 -19.76 -6.35
CA ARG A 323 -18.14 -19.11 -5.18
C ARG A 323 -19.32 -18.22 -5.53
N ASP A 324 -19.38 -17.76 -6.77
CA ASP A 324 -20.48 -16.97 -7.28
C ASP A 324 -21.48 -17.85 -8.03
N LEU A 325 -22.76 -17.68 -7.72
CA LEU A 325 -23.86 -18.51 -8.24
C LEU A 325 -23.99 -18.48 -9.78
N SER A 326 -23.39 -17.49 -10.45
CA SER A 326 -23.38 -17.34 -11.90
C SER A 326 -22.01 -17.62 -12.56
N GLY A 327 -21.01 -18.10 -11.81
CA GLY A 327 -19.66 -18.34 -12.34
C GLY A 327 -18.92 -17.08 -12.80
N VAL A 328 -19.18 -15.94 -12.15
CA VAL A 328 -18.66 -14.61 -12.54
C VAL A 328 -17.35 -14.27 -11.84
N LYS A 329 -16.86 -13.05 -12.11
CA LYS A 329 -15.70 -12.45 -11.46
C LYS A 329 -15.92 -12.29 -9.95
N HIS A 330 -14.92 -12.66 -9.17
CA HIS A 330 -14.88 -12.46 -7.72
C HIS A 330 -13.68 -11.60 -7.33
N VAL A 331 -13.79 -10.85 -6.23
CA VAL A 331 -12.71 -10.00 -5.72
C VAL A 331 -12.52 -10.22 -4.22
N TRP A 332 -11.27 -10.41 -3.79
CA TRP A 332 -10.87 -10.57 -2.39
C TRP A 332 -9.49 -9.97 -2.13
N ASN A 333 -8.90 -10.21 -0.96
CA ASN A 333 -7.63 -9.61 -0.55
C ASN A 333 -6.48 -10.61 -0.45
N LEU A 334 -5.27 -10.09 -0.65
CA LEU A 334 -4.02 -10.60 -0.12
C LEU A 334 -3.53 -9.68 0.99
N VAL A 335 -2.95 -10.22 2.06
CA VAL A 335 -2.29 -9.46 3.13
C VAL A 335 -0.86 -9.97 3.36
N GLU A 336 0.06 -9.08 3.72
CA GLU A 336 1.43 -9.43 4.08
C GLU A 336 1.56 -9.60 5.61
N ILE A 337 2.10 -10.73 6.05
CA ILE A 337 2.48 -11.02 7.44
C ILE A 337 3.88 -11.63 7.41
N ASP A 338 4.82 -11.06 8.18
CA ASP A 338 6.23 -11.50 8.26
C ASP A 338 6.92 -11.62 6.88
N GLY A 339 6.61 -10.70 5.96
CA GLY A 339 7.16 -10.71 4.60
C GLY A 339 6.57 -11.80 3.68
N LYS A 340 5.51 -12.48 4.10
CA LYS A 340 4.81 -13.53 3.35
C LYS A 340 3.37 -13.15 3.09
N TRP A 341 2.84 -13.58 1.95
CA TRP A 341 1.49 -13.23 1.51
C TRP A 341 0.48 -14.35 1.80
N TYR A 342 -0.74 -13.94 2.16
CA TYR A 342 -1.87 -14.84 2.46
C TYR A 342 -3.18 -14.25 1.93
N HIS A 343 -4.09 -15.09 1.45
CA HIS A 343 -5.41 -14.64 0.98
C HIS A 343 -6.42 -14.52 2.14
N LEU A 344 -7.28 -13.51 2.05
CA LEU A 344 -8.44 -13.31 2.92
C LEU A 344 -9.65 -12.95 2.07
N ASP A 345 -10.73 -13.70 2.23
CA ASP A 345 -12.01 -13.41 1.58
C ASP A 345 -13.10 -13.27 2.64
N ALA A 346 -13.32 -12.03 3.08
CA ALA A 346 -14.34 -11.70 4.06
C ALA A 346 -15.76 -11.86 3.48
N THR A 347 -15.93 -11.76 2.16
CA THR A 347 -17.23 -11.96 1.52
C THR A 347 -17.69 -13.40 1.65
N SER A 348 -16.80 -14.36 1.41
CA SER A 348 -17.13 -15.80 1.46
C SER A 348 -17.31 -16.37 2.86
N ASP A 349 -16.83 -15.66 3.88
CA ASP A 349 -16.99 -15.99 5.30
C ASP A 349 -17.94 -15.03 6.05
N ARG A 350 -18.73 -14.24 5.32
CA ARG A 350 -19.71 -13.32 5.90
C ARG A 350 -20.72 -14.03 6.82
N ILE A 351 -21.11 -13.33 7.88
CA ILE A 351 -22.10 -13.77 8.86
C ILE A 351 -23.46 -13.14 8.51
N GLU A 352 -24.38 -13.97 8.04
CA GLU A 352 -25.70 -13.51 7.60
C GLU A 352 -26.78 -13.65 8.67
N ARG A 353 -26.64 -14.67 9.54
CA ARG A 353 -27.59 -14.95 10.62
C ARG A 353 -26.98 -14.57 11.96
N SER A 354 -27.79 -13.99 12.85
CA SER A 354 -27.34 -13.51 14.17
C SER A 354 -26.68 -14.59 15.05
N GLN A 355 -27.01 -15.86 14.84
CA GLN A 355 -26.44 -17.01 15.58
C GLN A 355 -25.34 -17.76 14.82
N GLN A 356 -25.02 -17.37 13.58
CA GLN A 356 -23.98 -18.04 12.79
C GLN A 356 -22.60 -17.73 13.37
N LYS A 357 -21.83 -18.79 13.66
CA LYS A 357 -20.45 -18.66 14.13
C LYS A 357 -19.51 -18.39 12.96
N GLN A 358 -18.43 -17.66 13.23
CA GLN A 358 -17.35 -17.44 12.27
C GLN A 358 -16.58 -18.76 12.04
N GLU A 359 -16.52 -19.21 10.79
CA GLU A 359 -15.91 -20.50 10.42
C GLU A 359 -14.47 -20.37 9.88
N TYR A 360 -14.03 -19.17 9.48
CA TYR A 360 -12.69 -18.86 8.98
C TYR A 360 -12.21 -19.79 7.84
N ARG A 361 -13.10 -20.15 6.91
CA ARG A 361 -12.79 -21.02 5.76
C ARG A 361 -11.92 -20.32 4.72
N PHE A 362 -11.95 -18.99 4.69
CA PHE A 362 -11.21 -18.13 3.77
C PHE A 362 -10.31 -17.13 4.50
N PHE A 363 -9.75 -17.55 5.64
CA PHE A 363 -8.81 -16.77 6.44
C PHE A 363 -7.37 -17.30 6.34
N LEU A 364 -6.47 -16.47 5.83
CA LEU A 364 -5.04 -16.74 5.65
C LEU A 364 -4.76 -17.97 4.76
N LEU A 365 -5.35 -18.00 3.57
CA LEU A 365 -5.17 -19.09 2.60
C LEU A 365 -3.86 -18.93 1.82
N HIS A 366 -3.30 -20.06 1.38
CA HIS A 366 -2.28 -20.11 0.33
C HIS A 366 -2.95 -20.23 -1.04
N ASP A 367 -2.22 -19.88 -2.11
CA ASP A 367 -2.64 -20.16 -3.49
C ASP A 367 -3.11 -21.61 -3.71
N ASP A 368 -2.54 -22.56 -2.97
CA ASP A 368 -2.80 -24.00 -3.14
C ASP A 368 -4.15 -24.42 -2.52
N ASP A 369 -4.78 -23.53 -1.75
CA ASP A 369 -6.04 -23.78 -1.03
C ASP A 369 -7.28 -23.50 -1.88
N PHE A 370 -7.11 -22.89 -3.06
CA PHE A 370 -8.19 -22.64 -4.01
C PHE A 370 -8.31 -23.78 -5.02
N THR A 371 -9.54 -24.17 -5.37
CA THR A 371 -9.77 -25.19 -6.41
C THR A 371 -9.24 -24.72 -7.77
N LYS A 372 -8.99 -25.67 -8.67
CA LYS A 372 -8.61 -25.40 -10.06
C LYS A 372 -9.69 -24.67 -10.87
N ASP A 373 -10.94 -24.73 -10.42
CA ASP A 373 -12.07 -24.08 -11.07
C ASP A 373 -12.15 -22.58 -10.73
N ASP A 374 -11.35 -22.13 -9.75
CA ASP A 374 -11.18 -20.71 -9.44
C ASP A 374 -9.98 -20.14 -10.19
N VAL A 375 -10.27 -19.30 -11.18
CA VAL A 375 -9.30 -18.85 -12.20
C VAL A 375 -8.77 -17.46 -11.85
N PHE A 376 -7.60 -17.40 -11.23
CA PHE A 376 -6.86 -16.18 -10.93
C PHE A 376 -5.35 -16.39 -11.08
N LEU A 377 -4.58 -15.29 -11.08
CA LEU A 377 -3.13 -15.34 -11.16
C LEU A 377 -2.52 -15.85 -9.86
N ARG A 378 -1.86 -17.02 -9.93
CA ARG A 378 -1.16 -17.68 -8.83
C ARG A 378 0.35 -17.47 -8.93
N ASN A 379 1.06 -17.68 -7.83
CA ASN A 379 2.50 -17.51 -7.66
C ASN A 379 2.99 -16.10 -7.99
N THR A 380 2.15 -15.09 -7.73
CA THR A 380 2.48 -13.68 -8.00
C THR A 380 3.34 -13.05 -6.91
N ARG A 381 3.45 -13.72 -5.76
CA ARG A 381 4.13 -13.25 -4.54
C ARG A 381 4.77 -14.43 -3.80
N GLU A 382 5.53 -14.11 -2.75
CA GLU A 382 6.12 -15.10 -1.85
C GLU A 382 5.08 -15.51 -0.78
N PHE A 383 4.36 -16.60 -1.05
CA PHE A 383 3.29 -17.10 -0.18
C PHE A 383 3.83 -17.82 1.06
N GLY A 384 3.15 -17.63 2.19
CA GLY A 384 3.56 -18.19 3.47
C GLY A 384 2.87 -19.51 3.81
N GLN A 385 3.59 -20.41 4.48
CA GLN A 385 3.02 -21.65 5.01
C GLN A 385 2.69 -21.54 6.51
N ARG A 386 3.36 -20.65 7.25
CA ARG A 386 3.28 -20.58 8.72
C ARG A 386 1.87 -20.32 9.23
N PHE A 387 1.17 -19.36 8.64
CA PHE A 387 -0.21 -18.99 9.02
C PHE A 387 -1.27 -19.57 8.09
N ARG A 388 -0.89 -20.49 7.18
CA ARG A 388 -1.81 -21.06 6.20
C ARG A 388 -2.97 -21.79 6.88
N ASN A 389 -4.19 -21.31 6.67
CA ASN A 389 -5.43 -21.77 7.31
C ASN A 389 -5.35 -21.80 8.85
N LEU A 390 -4.72 -20.78 9.45
CA LEU A 390 -4.42 -20.73 10.90
C LEU A 390 -5.62 -21.03 11.82
N LYS A 391 -6.83 -20.62 11.42
CA LYS A 391 -8.06 -20.77 12.23
C LYS A 391 -8.85 -22.04 11.88
N LEU A 392 -8.42 -22.82 10.89
CA LEU A 392 -9.09 -24.06 10.48
C LEU A 392 -8.59 -25.22 11.35
N THR A 393 -9.51 -25.87 12.07
CA THR A 393 -9.18 -27.03 12.90
C THR A 393 -8.73 -28.23 12.06
N ASN A 394 -7.74 -28.97 12.57
CA ASN A 394 -7.18 -30.20 11.97
C ASN A 394 -6.69 -30.03 10.52
N PHE A 395 -6.26 -28.82 10.15
CA PHE A 395 -5.65 -28.58 8.85
C PHE A 395 -4.19 -29.05 8.81
N VAL A 396 -3.85 -29.84 7.80
CA VAL A 396 -2.52 -30.41 7.58
C VAL A 396 -1.97 -29.92 6.24
N LYS A 397 -0.89 -29.12 6.28
CA LYS A 397 -0.20 -28.62 5.07
C LYS A 397 1.12 -29.34 4.79
N ASN A 398 1.67 -30.05 5.78
CA ASN A 398 2.93 -30.78 5.64
C ASN A 398 2.95 -31.98 6.60
N ARG A 399 4.03 -32.76 6.54
CA ARG A 399 4.23 -33.95 7.39
C ARG A 399 4.30 -33.62 8.89
N GLU A 400 4.94 -32.53 9.26
CA GLU A 400 5.05 -32.13 10.67
C GLU A 400 3.66 -31.89 11.30
N ASP A 401 2.72 -31.28 10.56
CA ASP A 401 1.37 -31.06 11.08
C ASP A 401 0.60 -32.35 11.34
N ILE A 402 0.71 -33.37 10.48
CA ILE A 402 0.03 -34.66 10.71
C ILE A 402 0.66 -35.42 11.87
N ASP A 403 1.99 -35.40 11.99
CA ASP A 403 2.70 -35.99 13.14
C ASP A 403 2.22 -35.34 14.46
N ILE A 404 2.10 -34.01 14.48
CA ILE A 404 1.58 -33.26 15.64
C ILE A 404 0.10 -33.55 15.88
N LEU A 405 -0.71 -33.68 14.82
CA LEU A 405 -2.14 -33.95 14.96
C LEU A 405 -2.38 -35.35 15.54
N ILE A 406 -1.60 -36.36 15.10
CA ILE A 406 -1.57 -37.70 15.69
C ILE A 406 -1.21 -37.61 17.18
N ASP A 407 -0.15 -36.86 17.50
CA ASP A 407 0.30 -36.67 18.88
C ASP A 407 -0.74 -36.02 19.79
N LYS A 408 -1.58 -35.14 19.24
CA LYS A 408 -2.63 -34.41 19.98
C LYS A 408 -3.90 -35.23 20.19
N GLU A 409 -4.46 -35.75 19.11
CA GLU A 409 -5.82 -36.28 19.08
C GLU A 409 -5.87 -37.77 19.45
N LEU A 410 -4.84 -38.53 19.10
CA LEU A 410 -4.78 -39.98 19.32
C LEU A 410 -4.03 -40.33 20.62
N THR A 411 -4.23 -39.52 21.65
CA THR A 411 -3.79 -39.84 23.01
C THR A 411 -4.83 -40.72 23.70
N GLU A 412 -4.38 -41.73 24.46
CA GLU A 412 -5.27 -42.70 25.11
C GLU A 412 -6.26 -42.12 26.15
N SER A 413 -6.21 -40.82 26.46
CA SER A 413 -7.19 -40.12 27.31
C SER A 413 -8.55 -39.86 26.62
N ASN A 414 -8.62 -39.96 25.30
CA ASN A 414 -9.87 -39.79 24.54
C ASN A 414 -10.61 -41.12 24.40
N ARG A 415 -11.77 -41.31 25.03
CA ARG A 415 -12.56 -42.56 25.02
C ARG A 415 -13.11 -42.99 23.64
N ASN A 416 -12.91 -42.19 22.58
CA ASN A 416 -13.24 -42.50 21.17
C ASN A 416 -11.96 -42.60 20.29
N SER A 417 -10.87 -43.13 20.87
CA SER A 417 -9.44 -43.02 20.49
C SER A 417 -9.00 -43.51 19.11
N ASN A 418 -9.90 -44.01 18.25
CA ASN A 418 -9.53 -44.57 16.96
C ASN A 418 -9.93 -43.70 15.75
N LYS A 419 -10.54 -42.53 15.96
CA LYS A 419 -10.98 -41.67 14.85
C LYS A 419 -10.16 -40.40 14.75
N LEU A 420 -9.77 -40.03 13.53
CA LEU A 420 -9.07 -38.77 13.26
C LEU A 420 -9.68 -38.05 12.05
N GLU A 421 -10.20 -36.85 12.26
CA GLU A 421 -10.57 -35.94 11.17
C GLU A 421 -9.33 -35.18 10.71
N VAL A 422 -9.03 -35.22 9.42
CA VAL A 422 -7.93 -34.48 8.79
C VAL A 422 -8.47 -33.63 7.65
N LYS A 423 -8.13 -32.33 7.64
CA LYS A 423 -8.41 -31.41 6.53
C LYS A 423 -7.12 -31.15 5.77
N THR A 424 -7.03 -31.52 4.50
CA THR A 424 -5.77 -31.41 3.76
C THR A 424 -5.96 -31.41 2.26
N HIS A 425 -4.95 -30.93 1.52
CA HIS A 425 -4.92 -31.02 0.07
C HIS A 425 -4.68 -32.48 -0.37
N PRO A 426 -5.32 -32.99 -1.45
CA PRO A 426 -5.14 -34.37 -1.91
C PRO A 426 -3.69 -34.86 -2.11
N LYS A 427 -2.78 -33.93 -2.42
CA LYS A 427 -1.33 -34.21 -2.53
C LYS A 427 -0.70 -34.75 -1.23
N MET A 428 -1.31 -34.51 -0.07
CA MET A 428 -0.78 -34.94 1.23
C MET A 428 -1.17 -36.37 1.62
N TYR A 429 -2.07 -37.03 0.90
CA TYR A 429 -2.61 -38.33 1.32
C TYR A 429 -1.53 -39.39 1.52
N SER A 430 -0.53 -39.46 0.63
CA SER A 430 0.57 -40.42 0.76
C SER A 430 1.44 -40.16 1.99
N GLU A 431 1.79 -38.90 2.26
CA GLU A 431 2.56 -38.53 3.45
C GLU A 431 1.78 -38.77 4.75
N ILE A 432 0.46 -38.58 4.73
CA ILE A 432 -0.42 -38.88 5.87
C ILE A 432 -0.42 -40.38 6.16
N SER A 433 -0.61 -41.22 5.12
CA SER A 433 -0.53 -42.68 5.28
C SER A 433 0.83 -43.13 5.82
N LYS A 434 1.92 -42.51 5.35
CA LYS A 434 3.27 -42.78 5.84
C LYS A 434 3.43 -42.38 7.32
N SER A 435 2.90 -41.22 7.71
CA SER A 435 2.93 -40.74 9.09
C SER A 435 2.17 -41.66 10.05
N PHE A 436 1.01 -42.19 9.62
CA PHE A 436 0.30 -43.22 10.37
C PHE A 436 1.14 -44.50 10.52
N SER A 437 1.72 -44.99 9.42
CA SER A 437 2.57 -46.19 9.46
C SER A 437 3.78 -46.02 10.37
N ASP A 438 4.48 -44.89 10.28
CA ASP A 438 5.62 -44.55 11.13
C ASP A 438 5.21 -44.43 12.62
N ALA A 439 4.00 -43.95 12.88
CA ALA A 439 3.40 -43.95 14.22
C ALA A 439 3.00 -45.36 14.71
N GLY A 440 2.94 -46.37 13.83
CA GLY A 440 2.44 -47.71 14.15
C GLY A 440 0.91 -47.76 14.22
N LEU A 441 0.23 -46.91 13.45
CA LEU A 441 -1.22 -46.86 13.30
C LEU A 441 -1.62 -47.48 11.97
N GLU A 442 -2.51 -48.46 12.01
CA GLU A 442 -3.06 -49.11 10.82
C GLU A 442 -4.38 -48.43 10.42
N ILE A 443 -4.53 -48.08 9.15
CA ILE A 443 -5.79 -47.51 8.64
C ILE A 443 -6.78 -48.65 8.41
N MET A 444 -7.84 -48.69 9.23
CA MET A 444 -8.91 -49.69 9.12
C MET A 444 -9.99 -49.27 8.12
N ASP A 445 -10.34 -47.99 8.13
CA ASP A 445 -11.35 -47.40 7.24
C ASP A 445 -11.07 -45.90 7.08
N TYR A 446 -11.57 -45.31 6.00
CA TYR A 446 -11.58 -43.87 5.83
C TYR A 446 -12.80 -43.40 5.05
N LYS A 447 -13.36 -42.26 5.45
CA LYS A 447 -14.49 -41.62 4.77
C LYS A 447 -14.15 -40.20 4.37
N LEU A 448 -14.24 -39.92 3.07
CA LEU A 448 -14.21 -38.57 2.55
C LEU A 448 -15.53 -37.87 2.93
N VAL A 449 -15.47 -36.80 3.71
CA VAL A 449 -16.63 -35.96 3.98
C VAL A 449 -16.81 -35.02 2.80
N ARG A 450 -18.03 -34.99 2.23
CA ARG A 450 -18.37 -33.97 1.23
C ARG A 450 -18.20 -32.60 1.89
N SER A 451 -17.22 -31.83 1.41
CA SER A 451 -16.93 -30.49 1.92
C SER A 451 -18.19 -29.64 1.89
N SER A 452 -18.48 -28.93 2.98
CA SER A 452 -19.53 -27.91 3.04
C SER A 452 -19.18 -26.67 2.21
N SER A 453 -17.89 -26.41 1.97
CA SER A 453 -17.42 -25.41 1.00
C SER A 453 -16.92 -26.11 -0.27
N GLY A 454 -17.72 -26.11 -1.32
CA GLY A 454 -17.32 -26.63 -2.64
C GLY A 454 -16.18 -25.86 -3.32
N TYR A 455 -15.57 -24.92 -2.60
CA TYR A 455 -14.76 -23.83 -3.15
C TYR A 455 -13.32 -23.80 -2.66
N THR A 456 -13.00 -24.63 -1.65
CA THR A 456 -11.64 -24.86 -1.18
C THR A 456 -11.11 -26.18 -1.75
N SER A 457 -9.81 -26.23 -2.03
CA SER A 457 -9.16 -27.42 -2.62
C SER A 457 -8.96 -28.54 -1.61
N TYR A 458 -8.85 -28.21 -0.31
CA TYR A 458 -8.71 -29.19 0.73
C TYR A 458 -9.96 -30.07 0.85
N LYS A 459 -9.76 -31.29 1.32
CA LYS A 459 -10.81 -32.25 1.65
C LYS A 459 -10.73 -32.63 3.11
N THR A 460 -11.88 -32.96 3.68
CA THR A 460 -12.00 -33.50 5.03
C THR A 460 -12.09 -35.01 4.94
N ILE A 461 -11.21 -35.73 5.64
CA ILE A 461 -11.18 -37.18 5.70
C ILE A 461 -11.29 -37.61 7.15
N ASN A 462 -12.22 -38.50 7.43
CA ASN A 462 -12.33 -39.17 8.72
C ASN A 462 -11.68 -40.54 8.63
N TYR A 463 -10.55 -40.72 9.29
CA TYR A 463 -9.86 -42.00 9.40
C TYR A 463 -10.35 -42.77 10.61
N VAL A 464 -10.44 -44.10 10.47
CA VAL A 464 -10.56 -45.06 11.57
C VAL A 464 -9.25 -45.84 11.62
N LEU A 465 -8.58 -45.79 12.76
CA LEU A 465 -7.21 -46.23 12.95
C LEU A 465 -7.14 -47.29 14.04
N LYS A 466 -6.37 -48.35 13.83
CA LYS A 466 -6.07 -49.33 14.86
C LYS A 466 -4.69 -49.03 15.43
N ASP A 467 -4.65 -48.83 16.75
CA ASP A 467 -3.40 -48.63 17.46
C ASP A 467 -2.76 -49.98 17.80
N ASN A 468 -1.56 -50.21 17.25
CA ASN A 468 -0.81 -51.44 17.45
C ASN A 468 0.29 -51.29 18.52
N LYS A 469 0.39 -50.15 19.21
CA LYS A 469 1.35 -49.91 20.30
C LYS A 469 0.62 -49.69 21.63
N THR A 470 1.22 -50.20 22.70
CA THR A 470 0.74 -50.03 24.07
C THR A 470 1.84 -49.48 24.96
N GLY A 471 1.49 -48.54 25.86
CA GLY A 471 2.37 -48.07 26.92
C GLY A 471 2.44 -46.55 27.06
N LYS A 472 2.41 -46.09 28.32
CA LYS A 472 2.59 -44.68 28.69
C LYS A 472 3.85 -44.51 29.48
N LYS A 473 4.66 -43.53 29.08
CA LYS A 473 5.71 -42.98 29.93
C LYS A 473 5.21 -41.68 30.56
N ASP A 474 5.11 -41.68 31.89
CA ASP A 474 4.79 -40.47 32.64
C ASP A 474 6.00 -39.54 32.66
N ILE A 475 5.81 -38.30 32.23
CA ILE A 475 6.84 -37.26 32.22
C ILE A 475 6.35 -36.12 33.11
N LYS A 476 7.12 -35.78 34.14
CA LYS A 476 6.82 -34.61 34.97
C LYS A 476 7.51 -33.40 34.37
N VAL A 477 6.75 -32.32 34.17
CA VAL A 477 7.33 -31.00 33.88
C VAL A 477 7.80 -30.43 35.22
N GLN A 478 9.11 -30.45 35.42
CA GLN A 478 9.75 -30.10 36.68
C GLN A 478 9.79 -28.59 36.88
N ASN A 479 10.02 -27.85 35.80
CA ASN A 479 10.18 -26.41 35.86
C ASN A 479 9.76 -25.76 34.53
N VAL A 480 9.10 -24.62 34.63
CA VAL A 480 8.82 -23.71 33.52
C VAL A 480 9.33 -22.34 33.94
N LYS A 481 10.25 -21.77 33.17
CA LYS A 481 10.87 -20.47 33.49
C LYS A 481 11.20 -19.68 32.24
N LYS A 482 11.35 -18.36 32.40
CA LYS A 482 11.96 -17.54 31.35
C LYS A 482 13.36 -18.04 31.02
N TYR A 483 13.69 -18.02 29.74
CA TYR A 483 15.02 -18.36 29.25
C TYR A 483 15.73 -17.12 28.72
N ILE A 484 16.95 -16.87 29.21
CA ILE A 484 17.77 -15.75 28.75
C ILE A 484 18.63 -16.24 27.59
N VAL A 485 18.34 -15.77 26.39
CA VAL A 485 19.17 -16.04 25.22
C VAL A 485 20.44 -15.18 25.31
N LYS A 486 21.60 -15.84 25.31
CA LYS A 486 22.91 -15.16 25.40
C LYS A 486 23.21 -14.35 24.14
N ASP A 487 22.87 -14.89 22.98
CA ASP A 487 23.06 -14.23 21.68
C ASP A 487 22.06 -13.07 21.52
N LYS A 488 22.55 -11.83 21.64
CA LYS A 488 21.76 -10.61 21.49
C LYS A 488 21.39 -10.28 20.04
N SER A 489 21.96 -10.98 19.06
CA SER A 489 21.57 -10.85 17.65
C SER A 489 20.29 -11.61 17.33
N LYS A 490 19.88 -12.56 18.19
CA LYS A 490 18.63 -13.31 17.99
C LYS A 490 17.42 -12.38 18.15
N THR A 491 16.75 -12.13 17.04
CA THR A 491 15.46 -11.44 17.00
C THR A 491 14.48 -12.05 17.99
N LEU A 492 13.87 -11.20 18.81
CA LEU A 492 12.93 -11.57 19.88
C LEU A 492 13.50 -12.56 20.91
N GLY A 493 14.82 -12.59 21.08
CA GLY A 493 15.52 -13.47 22.02
C GLY A 493 15.17 -13.26 23.50
N SER A 494 14.58 -12.11 23.89
CA SER A 494 14.06 -11.91 25.25
C SER A 494 12.79 -12.71 25.54
N TYR A 495 12.11 -13.20 24.50
CA TYR A 495 10.83 -13.89 24.57
C TYR A 495 11.02 -15.39 24.42
N ALA A 496 11.60 -16.03 25.44
CA ALA A 496 11.81 -17.47 25.44
C ALA A 496 11.44 -18.12 26.78
N ILE A 497 10.93 -19.35 26.71
CA ILE A 497 10.61 -20.19 27.86
C ILE A 497 11.50 -21.44 27.83
N LYS A 498 12.09 -21.81 28.96
CA LYS A 498 12.72 -23.13 29.15
C LYS A 498 11.81 -24.02 29.99
N ILE A 499 11.57 -25.22 29.48
CA ILE A 499 10.77 -26.27 30.09
C ILE A 499 11.70 -27.43 30.42
N ASP A 500 11.87 -27.72 31.71
CA ASP A 500 12.72 -28.81 32.19
C ASP A 500 11.82 -30.06 32.42
N LEU A 501 12.10 -31.17 31.72
CA LEU A 501 11.36 -32.43 31.88
C LEU A 501 12.10 -33.39 32.80
N SER A 502 11.36 -34.26 33.49
CA SER A 502 11.96 -35.30 34.35
C SER A 502 12.88 -36.25 33.60
N GLU A 503 12.60 -36.48 32.33
CA GLU A 503 13.39 -37.33 31.45
C GLU A 503 13.41 -36.77 30.03
N LYS A 504 14.42 -37.15 29.27
CA LYS A 504 14.53 -36.77 27.86
C LYS A 504 13.40 -37.39 27.05
N VAL A 505 12.66 -36.54 26.32
CA VAL A 505 11.66 -36.93 25.33
C VAL A 505 12.11 -36.34 24.01
N ASP A 506 12.32 -37.16 22.98
CA ASP A 506 12.78 -36.69 21.68
C ASP A 506 11.64 -36.30 20.74
N GLY A 507 11.94 -35.38 19.83
CA GLY A 507 11.06 -35.06 18.72
C GLY A 507 9.87 -34.16 19.05
N LEU A 508 9.86 -33.43 20.17
CA LEU A 508 8.86 -32.39 20.39
C LEU A 508 9.11 -31.20 19.45
N LYS A 509 8.05 -30.78 18.77
CA LYS A 509 8.00 -29.68 17.79
C LYS A 509 7.13 -28.53 18.33
N PRO A 510 7.15 -27.33 17.71
CA PRO A 510 6.34 -26.20 18.16
C PRO A 510 4.88 -26.56 18.47
N GLY A 511 4.21 -27.30 17.58
CA GLY A 511 2.81 -27.63 17.77
C GLY A 511 2.53 -28.66 18.86
N ASN A 512 3.52 -29.40 19.39
CA ASN A 512 3.30 -30.31 20.53
C ASN A 512 3.03 -29.55 21.84
N PHE A 513 3.46 -28.29 21.94
CA PHE A 513 3.22 -27.44 23.10
C PHE A 513 1.95 -26.61 22.85
N ILE A 514 0.93 -26.82 23.67
CA ILE A 514 -0.33 -26.10 23.59
C ILE A 514 -0.23 -24.89 24.51
N ILE A 515 -0.11 -23.71 23.94
CA ILE A 515 0.05 -22.46 24.69
C ILE A 515 -1.05 -21.44 24.39
N GLU A 516 -1.25 -20.50 25.31
CA GLU A 516 -2.13 -19.34 25.14
C GLU A 516 -1.32 -18.03 25.10
N ASN A 517 -1.89 -17.02 24.43
CA ASN A 517 -1.42 -15.63 24.39
C ASN A 517 -0.08 -15.37 23.66
N ALA A 518 0.52 -16.38 23.05
CA ALA A 518 1.67 -16.25 22.14
C ALA A 518 1.69 -17.42 21.14
N MET A 519 2.52 -17.30 20.09
CA MET A 519 2.87 -18.40 19.20
C MET A 519 4.29 -18.86 19.43
N ILE A 520 4.59 -20.11 19.05
CA ILE A 520 5.94 -20.67 19.11
C ILE A 520 6.51 -20.61 17.70
N ASN A 521 7.59 -19.86 17.52
CA ASN A 521 8.33 -19.77 16.26
C ASN A 521 9.27 -20.95 16.10
N GLN A 522 9.98 -21.29 17.17
CA GLN A 522 11.03 -22.30 17.13
C GLN A 522 11.10 -23.04 18.47
N VAL A 523 11.45 -24.33 18.40
CA VAL A 523 11.76 -25.15 19.57
C VAL A 523 13.19 -25.68 19.44
N LYS A 524 13.96 -25.63 20.52
CA LYS A 524 15.29 -26.24 20.62
C LYS A 524 15.35 -27.16 21.83
N GLN A 525 15.77 -28.40 21.62
CA GLN A 525 16.03 -29.34 22.70
C GLN A 525 17.41 -29.08 23.31
N ASP A 526 17.49 -29.14 24.63
CA ASP A 526 18.68 -28.96 25.46
C ASP A 526 18.67 -30.06 26.54
N ASN A 527 19.30 -31.19 26.26
CA ASN A 527 19.22 -32.42 27.07
C ASN A 527 17.77 -32.91 27.28
N ASN A 528 17.30 -32.94 28.53
CA ASN A 528 15.92 -33.23 28.92
C ASN A 528 15.01 -31.99 28.91
N SER A 529 15.52 -30.86 28.46
CA SER A 529 14.79 -29.59 28.47
C SER A 529 14.46 -29.12 27.06
N TYR A 530 13.49 -28.22 26.96
CA TYR A 530 13.10 -27.58 25.71
C TYR A 530 13.05 -26.07 25.88
N ILE A 531 13.63 -25.36 24.92
CA ILE A 531 13.56 -23.90 24.81
C ILE A 531 12.56 -23.56 23.71
N LEU A 532 11.50 -22.86 24.10
CA LEU A 532 10.47 -22.34 23.20
C LEU A 532 10.77 -20.86 22.93
N TYR A 533 10.98 -20.51 21.67
CA TYR A 533 11.12 -19.12 21.23
C TYR A 533 9.75 -18.62 20.77
N LEU A 534 9.29 -17.54 21.40
CA LEU A 534 7.94 -17.02 21.25
C LEU A 534 7.92 -15.78 20.36
N ASP A 535 6.82 -15.61 19.65
CA ASP A 535 6.45 -14.40 18.91
C ASP A 535 4.91 -14.31 18.79
N HIS A 536 4.41 -13.35 18.00
CA HIS A 536 2.98 -13.13 17.75
C HIS A 536 2.14 -13.23 19.03
N PHE A 537 2.51 -12.42 20.02
CA PHE A 537 1.75 -12.31 21.27
C PHE A 537 0.35 -11.75 21.00
N LYS A 538 -0.59 -12.04 21.90
CA LYS A 538 -1.97 -11.55 21.75
C LYS A 538 -2.10 -10.05 22.01
N ASN A 539 -1.23 -9.48 22.82
CA ASN A 539 -1.20 -8.06 23.19
C ASN A 539 0.25 -7.59 23.43
N PHE A 540 0.45 -6.29 23.60
CA PHE A 540 1.68 -5.72 24.16
C PHE A 540 1.56 -5.48 25.67
N ASN A 541 2.65 -5.07 26.31
CA ASN A 541 2.86 -4.91 27.74
C ASN A 541 2.80 -6.25 28.48
N LYS A 542 2.15 -6.28 29.65
CA LYS A 542 2.07 -7.45 30.51
C LYS A 542 1.22 -8.56 29.88
N VAL A 543 1.87 -9.63 29.42
CA VAL A 543 1.21 -10.80 28.81
C VAL A 543 1.58 -12.08 29.56
N THR A 544 0.57 -12.75 30.10
CA THR A 544 0.73 -14.07 30.71
C THR A 544 0.59 -15.16 29.65
N VAL A 545 1.70 -15.80 29.31
CA VAL A 545 1.73 -17.01 28.47
C VAL A 545 1.47 -18.22 29.35
N LYS A 546 0.46 -19.01 29.01
CA LYS A 546 0.10 -20.23 29.73
C LYS A 546 0.37 -21.45 28.86
N ILE A 547 1.06 -22.45 29.40
CA ILE A 547 1.24 -23.75 28.77
C ILE A 547 0.10 -24.65 29.24
N ASN A 548 -0.92 -24.79 28.41
CA ASN A 548 -2.08 -25.61 28.73
C ASN A 548 -1.75 -27.10 28.74
N ASP A 549 -0.94 -27.55 27.78
CA ASP A 549 -0.63 -28.97 27.64
C ASP A 549 0.66 -29.19 26.85
N ILE A 550 1.22 -30.39 26.97
CA ILE A 550 2.25 -30.92 26.07
C ILE A 550 1.72 -32.27 25.58
N LYS A 551 1.54 -32.40 24.28
CA LYS A 551 0.97 -33.61 23.66
C LYS A 551 2.02 -34.32 22.82
N LYS A 552 2.30 -35.58 23.18
CA LYS A 552 3.12 -36.52 22.40
C LYS A 552 2.55 -37.92 22.61
N ARG A 553 2.28 -38.66 21.53
CA ARG A 553 1.78 -40.03 21.67
C ARG A 553 2.82 -40.91 22.37
N GLY A 554 2.36 -41.77 23.29
CA GLY A 554 3.21 -42.61 24.15
C GLY A 554 3.68 -41.94 25.44
N TYR A 555 3.39 -40.65 25.63
CA TYR A 555 3.79 -39.90 26.82
C TYR A 555 2.58 -39.24 27.49
N LYS A 556 2.65 -39.14 28.82
CA LYS A 556 1.69 -38.36 29.61
C LYS A 556 2.46 -37.29 30.38
N PHE A 557 2.24 -36.04 30.02
CA PHE A 557 2.88 -34.91 30.69
C PHE A 557 2.04 -34.45 31.87
N THR A 558 2.68 -34.29 33.02
CA THR A 558 2.06 -33.67 34.20
C THR A 558 2.71 -32.30 34.42
N LEU A 559 1.93 -31.25 34.25
CA LEU A 559 2.36 -29.87 34.38
C LEU A 559 2.28 -29.42 35.85
N SER A 560 3.34 -28.77 36.34
CA SER A 560 3.35 -28.03 37.61
C SER A 560 3.87 -26.62 37.34
N ASN A 561 3.14 -25.59 37.79
CA ASN A 561 3.37 -24.16 37.50
C ASN A 561 3.63 -23.85 36.00
N ASN A 562 2.57 -23.52 35.25
CA ASN A 562 2.58 -23.48 33.79
C ASN A 562 2.34 -22.09 33.18
N THR A 563 2.55 -21.02 33.94
CA THR A 563 2.33 -19.63 33.47
C THR A 563 3.60 -18.81 33.59
N ILE A 564 3.94 -18.09 32.52
CA ILE A 564 5.07 -17.16 32.47
C ILE A 564 4.58 -15.81 31.96
N GLU A 565 4.90 -14.77 32.72
CA GLU A 565 4.53 -13.40 32.38
C GLU A 565 5.66 -12.71 31.62
N PHE A 566 5.40 -12.16 30.45
CA PHE A 566 6.33 -11.33 29.70
C PHE A 566 5.89 -9.87 29.72
N ASP A 567 6.86 -8.96 29.70
CA ASP A 567 6.62 -7.57 29.31
C ASP A 567 6.95 -7.43 27.83
N VAL A 568 5.91 -7.48 26.99
CA VAL A 568 5.99 -7.53 25.54
C VAL A 568 6.00 -6.13 24.97
N GLN A 569 7.15 -5.66 24.54
CA GLN A 569 7.34 -4.29 24.08
C GLN A 569 7.44 -4.22 22.56
N LYS A 570 6.90 -3.17 21.95
CA LYS A 570 7.25 -2.72 20.60
C LYS A 570 8.06 -1.44 20.68
N PHE A 571 8.79 -1.09 19.62
CA PHE A 571 9.36 0.25 19.51
C PHE A 571 8.24 1.29 19.58
N LYS A 572 8.30 2.17 20.58
CA LYS A 572 7.29 3.22 20.82
C LYS A 572 7.35 4.32 19.78
N ASP A 573 8.57 4.67 19.36
CA ASP A 573 8.78 5.74 18.41
C ASP A 573 8.65 5.22 16.98
N THR A 574 7.62 5.68 16.29
CA THR A 574 7.56 5.61 14.82
C THR A 574 8.73 6.42 14.25
N PRO A 575 9.46 5.91 13.24
CA PRO A 575 10.55 6.66 12.63
C PRO A 575 10.12 8.06 12.17
N GLN A 576 11.08 8.98 12.20
CA GLN A 576 10.91 10.36 11.74
C GLN A 576 11.85 10.65 10.57
N ALA A 577 11.98 9.69 9.66
CA ALA A 577 12.80 9.80 8.46
C ALA A 577 12.35 11.03 7.66
N ILE A 578 13.32 11.86 7.27
CA ILE A 578 13.11 13.03 6.43
C ILE A 578 13.51 12.61 5.01
N VAL A 579 12.57 12.77 4.08
CA VAL A 579 12.75 12.43 2.67
C VAL A 579 12.71 13.70 1.85
N LYS A 580 13.76 13.95 1.09
CA LYS A 580 13.88 15.08 0.17
C LYS A 580 14.19 14.57 -1.23
N ALA A 581 13.29 14.78 -2.17
CA ALA A 581 13.51 14.58 -3.58
C ALA A 581 14.65 15.49 -4.06
N ILE A 582 15.57 14.91 -4.82
CA ILE A 582 16.74 15.62 -5.35
C ILE A 582 16.83 15.50 -6.88
N ASP A 583 16.12 14.55 -7.49
CA ASP A 583 16.07 14.36 -8.93
C ASP A 583 14.75 13.68 -9.36
N GLU A 584 14.65 13.25 -10.62
CA GLU A 584 13.48 12.59 -11.21
C GLU A 584 13.14 11.22 -10.62
N LYS A 585 14.12 10.55 -10.00
CA LYS A 585 14.00 9.19 -9.42
C LYS A 585 14.84 8.99 -8.16
N GLU A 586 15.34 10.07 -7.57
CA GLU A 586 16.28 10.04 -6.45
C GLU A 586 15.74 10.85 -5.27
N VAL A 587 15.88 10.29 -4.07
CA VAL A 587 15.57 10.97 -2.82
C VAL A 587 16.74 10.86 -1.85
N LEU A 588 17.06 11.97 -1.20
CA LEU A 588 17.91 12.02 -0.02
C LEU A 588 17.07 11.65 1.20
N ILE A 589 17.53 10.64 1.94
CA ILE A 589 16.93 10.20 3.20
C ILE A 589 17.88 10.60 4.34
N THR A 590 17.32 11.24 5.37
CA THR A 590 18.04 11.68 6.57
C THR A 590 17.21 11.38 7.83
N ASN A 591 17.80 11.55 9.01
CA ASN A 591 17.16 11.27 10.30
C ASN A 591 16.70 9.80 10.44
N VAL A 592 17.54 8.89 9.98
CA VAL A 592 17.37 7.43 10.08
C VAL A 592 18.54 6.82 10.84
N LYS A 593 18.45 5.57 11.28
CA LYS A 593 19.51 4.91 12.07
C LYS A 593 19.65 3.42 11.76
N PRO A 594 20.82 2.81 12.00
CA PRO A 594 20.96 1.36 12.01
C PRO A 594 19.93 0.70 12.93
N GLY A 595 19.30 -0.38 12.45
CA GLY A 595 18.16 -1.02 13.11
C GLY A 595 16.79 -0.57 12.57
N MET A 596 16.75 0.48 11.75
CA MET A 596 15.59 0.80 10.93
C MET A 596 15.62 0.06 9.60
N GLN A 597 14.46 -0.01 8.95
CA GLN A 597 14.28 -0.50 7.59
C GLN A 597 13.45 0.49 6.79
N TYR A 598 13.68 0.52 5.47
CA TYR A 598 12.80 1.23 4.53
C TYR A 598 12.36 0.34 3.38
N ARG A 599 11.27 0.72 2.70
CA ARG A 599 10.86 0.12 1.43
C ARG A 599 10.09 1.11 0.57
N ASN A 600 10.12 0.90 -0.74
CA ASN A 600 9.29 1.63 -1.69
C ASN A 600 8.14 0.73 -2.18
N ASN A 601 6.91 1.19 -1.94
CA ASN A 601 5.67 0.48 -2.22
C ASN A 601 5.64 -0.92 -1.57
N ILE A 602 5.44 -1.96 -2.37
CA ILE A 602 5.29 -3.35 -1.91
C ILE A 602 6.61 -4.14 -1.94
N ASN A 603 7.74 -3.47 -2.15
CA ASN A 603 9.04 -4.12 -2.19
C ASN A 603 9.43 -4.64 -0.80
N LYS A 604 10.40 -5.56 -0.77
CA LYS A 604 10.95 -6.07 0.49
C LYS A 604 11.57 -4.95 1.30
N TRP A 605 11.50 -5.07 2.62
CA TRP A 605 12.21 -4.19 3.55
C TRP A 605 13.72 -4.27 3.34
N ILE A 606 14.36 -3.11 3.28
CA ILE A 606 15.80 -2.93 3.13
C ILE A 606 16.34 -2.37 4.45
N ASP A 607 17.38 -2.99 5.00
CA ASP A 607 18.04 -2.52 6.21
C ASP A 607 18.75 -1.19 5.96
N ILE A 608 18.57 -0.24 6.89
CA ILE A 608 19.30 1.02 6.90
C ILE A 608 20.62 0.83 7.65
N THR A 609 21.72 1.26 7.05
CA THR A 609 23.08 1.08 7.60
C THR A 609 23.78 2.39 7.97
N SER A 610 23.25 3.54 7.54
CA SER A 610 23.79 4.88 7.80
C SER A 610 22.70 5.84 8.27
N GLU A 611 23.07 7.00 8.82
CA GLU A 611 22.12 8.02 9.28
C GLU A 611 21.56 8.91 8.14
N SER A 612 22.22 8.85 6.97
CA SER A 612 21.77 9.47 5.73
C SER A 612 22.29 8.70 4.52
N PHE A 613 21.49 8.65 3.44
CA PHE A 613 21.88 8.08 2.16
C PHE A 613 20.96 8.56 1.02
N ILE A 614 21.40 8.39 -0.22
CA ILE A 614 20.56 8.61 -1.41
C ILE A 614 19.93 7.27 -1.81
N ALA A 615 18.60 7.24 -1.89
CA ALA A 615 17.87 6.13 -2.46
C ALA A 615 17.54 6.41 -3.93
N ASN A 616 17.99 5.52 -4.80
CA ASN A 616 17.81 5.61 -6.25
C ASN A 616 16.62 4.77 -6.72
N ASN A 617 16.18 4.99 -7.97
CA ASN A 617 15.10 4.25 -8.62
C ASN A 617 13.78 4.29 -7.83
N ILE A 618 13.48 5.43 -7.21
CA ILE A 618 12.23 5.65 -6.50
C ILE A 618 11.07 5.62 -7.50
N VAL A 619 10.11 4.76 -7.20
CA VAL A 619 8.82 4.70 -7.89
C VAL A 619 7.81 5.49 -7.07
N LEU A 620 6.93 6.21 -7.77
CA LEU A 620 5.85 7.00 -7.17
C LEU A 620 4.99 6.15 -6.21
N GLY A 621 4.45 6.79 -5.20
CA GLY A 621 3.63 6.15 -4.16
C GLY A 621 4.29 6.22 -2.79
N LYS A 622 4.22 5.12 -2.03
CA LYS A 622 4.57 5.11 -0.61
C LYS A 622 6.06 4.76 -0.42
N LEU A 623 6.80 5.60 0.30
CA LEU A 623 8.08 5.26 0.90
C LEU A 623 7.86 5.05 2.40
N GLN A 624 8.18 3.87 2.90
CA GLN A 624 7.81 3.44 4.25
C GLN A 624 9.05 3.15 5.10
N PHE A 625 8.98 3.46 6.38
CA PHE A 625 10.06 3.28 7.35
C PHE A 625 9.54 2.64 8.63
N ARG A 626 10.33 1.77 9.26
CA ARG A 626 10.05 1.20 10.59
C ARG A 626 11.34 0.85 11.32
N TRP A 627 11.29 0.76 12.64
CA TRP A 627 12.23 -0.07 13.39
C TRP A 627 11.91 -1.53 13.15
N LYS A 628 12.93 -2.36 12.84
CA LYS A 628 12.72 -3.81 12.73
C LYS A 628 12.68 -4.47 14.10
N ASP A 629 12.19 -5.71 14.15
CA ASP A 629 12.26 -6.51 15.38
C ASP A 629 13.70 -6.58 15.90
N SER A 630 13.86 -6.33 17.19
CA SER A 630 15.14 -6.40 17.90
C SER A 630 15.17 -7.58 18.87
N TYR A 631 16.21 -7.67 19.69
CA TYR A 631 16.31 -8.72 20.71
C TYR A 631 15.12 -8.72 21.69
N ASP A 632 14.62 -7.55 22.07
CA ASP A 632 13.61 -7.38 23.12
C ASP A 632 12.39 -6.56 22.72
N LYS A 633 12.32 -6.07 21.48
CA LYS A 633 11.17 -5.29 21.00
C LYS A 633 10.69 -5.76 19.63
N PHE A 634 9.37 -5.82 19.49
CA PHE A 634 8.70 -5.90 18.20
C PHE A 634 8.90 -4.60 17.41
N ALA A 635 8.80 -4.71 16.09
CA ALA A 635 8.88 -3.61 15.14
C ALA A 635 7.96 -2.44 15.53
N SER A 636 8.39 -1.23 15.20
CA SER A 636 7.57 -0.02 15.41
C SER A 636 6.37 -0.02 14.47
N ASP A 637 5.46 0.92 14.73
CA ASP A 637 4.52 1.37 13.71
C ASP A 637 5.28 1.94 12.50
N VAL A 638 4.63 1.92 11.34
CA VAL A 638 5.24 2.31 10.06
C VAL A 638 5.04 3.81 9.81
N GLN A 639 6.14 4.54 9.62
CA GLN A 639 6.10 5.87 9.03
C GLN A 639 5.87 5.72 7.52
N THR A 640 4.92 6.46 6.95
CA THR A 640 4.69 6.50 5.51
C THR A 640 4.89 7.92 4.97
N VAL A 641 5.71 8.05 3.94
CA VAL A 641 5.94 9.28 3.18
C VAL A 641 5.48 9.05 1.75
N GLU A 642 4.51 9.82 1.28
CA GLU A 642 4.01 9.74 -0.09
C GLU A 642 4.89 10.59 -1.01
N ILE A 643 5.36 9.97 -2.10
CA ILE A 643 6.24 10.57 -3.10
C ILE A 643 5.43 10.82 -4.37
N SER A 644 5.39 12.09 -4.78
CA SER A 644 4.75 12.56 -6.01
C SER A 644 5.79 12.97 -7.05
N LYS A 645 5.33 13.40 -8.23
CA LYS A 645 6.18 13.95 -9.28
C LYS A 645 5.64 15.32 -9.71
N ALA A 646 6.56 16.26 -9.90
CA ALA A 646 6.24 17.59 -10.37
C ALA A 646 5.65 17.55 -11.78
N ILE A 647 4.81 18.54 -12.08
CA ILE A 647 4.11 18.66 -13.36
C ILE A 647 5.12 18.90 -14.49
N ASP A 648 4.95 18.16 -15.59
CA ASP A 648 5.75 18.32 -16.80
C ASP A 648 5.49 19.68 -17.48
N VAL A 649 6.57 20.33 -17.92
CA VAL A 649 6.56 21.73 -18.36
C VAL A 649 6.19 21.94 -19.84
N TYR A 650 6.02 20.88 -20.63
CA TYR A 650 5.94 20.96 -22.10
C TYR A 650 4.76 21.80 -22.63
N ASN A 651 3.62 21.83 -21.94
CA ASN A 651 2.46 22.65 -22.33
C ASN A 651 2.55 24.10 -21.86
N MET A 652 3.46 24.39 -20.92
CA MET A 652 3.61 25.69 -20.29
C MET A 652 4.58 26.56 -21.09
N ILE A 653 5.65 25.94 -21.59
CA ILE A 653 6.74 26.63 -22.26
C ILE A 653 6.35 27.08 -23.67
N LYS A 654 6.66 28.34 -24.00
CA LYS A 654 6.53 28.92 -25.34
C LYS A 654 7.85 29.58 -25.74
N VAL A 655 8.21 29.43 -27.02
CA VAL A 655 9.39 30.04 -27.61
C VAL A 655 8.97 31.12 -28.60
N GLN A 656 9.52 32.31 -28.44
CA GLN A 656 9.34 33.42 -29.37
C GLN A 656 10.70 34.08 -29.60
N ALA A 657 11.23 33.98 -30.82
CA ALA A 657 12.60 34.37 -31.15
C ALA A 657 13.63 33.73 -30.19
N ASN A 658 14.44 34.56 -29.52
CA ASN A 658 15.47 34.12 -28.56
C ASN A 658 14.99 34.19 -27.11
N THR A 659 13.67 34.12 -26.90
CA THR A 659 13.05 34.20 -25.58
C THR A 659 12.18 32.98 -25.30
N ILE A 660 12.38 32.38 -24.13
CA ILE A 660 11.53 31.35 -23.58
C ILE A 660 10.62 31.99 -22.52
N THR A 661 9.32 31.76 -22.63
CA THR A 661 8.28 32.20 -21.68
C THR A 661 7.51 30.99 -21.15
N GLY A 662 6.73 31.16 -20.08
CA GLY A 662 6.04 30.02 -19.43
C GLY A 662 6.88 29.32 -18.35
N VAL A 663 8.03 29.88 -18.02
CA VAL A 663 8.94 29.43 -16.96
C VAL A 663 8.77 30.29 -15.71
N ASP A 664 9.08 29.75 -14.54
CA ASP A 664 9.03 30.48 -13.27
C ASP A 664 10.10 29.96 -12.29
N ASP A 665 10.12 30.48 -11.06
CA ASP A 665 11.11 30.15 -10.04
C ASP A 665 11.04 28.71 -9.49
N THR A 666 10.00 27.97 -9.88
CA THR A 666 9.87 26.52 -9.59
C THR A 666 10.61 25.65 -10.60
N MET A 667 11.14 26.25 -11.67
CA MET A 667 11.81 25.54 -12.75
C MET A 667 13.33 25.72 -12.72
N GLU A 668 14.00 24.80 -13.40
CA GLU A 668 15.43 24.83 -13.65
C GLU A 668 15.70 24.45 -15.11
N TYR A 669 16.86 24.88 -15.62
CA TYR A 669 17.26 24.59 -16.98
C TYR A 669 18.74 24.25 -17.09
N ARG A 670 19.11 23.54 -18.16
CA ARG A 670 20.49 23.31 -18.55
C ARG A 670 20.62 23.28 -20.06
N VAL A 671 21.86 23.25 -20.55
CA VAL A 671 22.14 23.25 -21.98
C VAL A 671 22.82 21.94 -22.35
N ILE A 672 22.20 21.20 -23.27
CA ILE A 672 22.70 19.91 -23.72
C ILE A 672 24.11 20.08 -24.29
N ASN A 673 25.02 19.17 -23.94
CA ASN A 673 26.42 19.13 -24.37
C ASN A 673 27.29 20.33 -23.93
N LYS A 674 26.80 21.21 -23.04
CA LYS A 674 27.60 22.34 -22.51
C LYS A 674 27.77 22.31 -20.99
N ASN A 675 26.81 21.77 -20.25
CA ASN A 675 26.90 21.58 -18.81
C ASN A 675 25.94 20.45 -18.38
N SER A 676 26.33 19.68 -17.37
CA SER A 676 25.46 18.65 -16.77
C SER A 676 24.65 19.17 -15.58
N GLN A 677 25.00 20.33 -15.02
CA GLN A 677 24.34 20.94 -13.86
C GLN A 677 23.11 21.74 -14.27
N TRP A 678 22.08 21.69 -13.42
CA TRP A 678 20.85 22.47 -13.54
C TRP A 678 21.04 23.87 -12.95
N GLU A 679 20.58 24.89 -13.66
CA GLU A 679 20.57 26.28 -13.21
C GLU A 679 19.12 26.69 -12.86
N ASN A 680 18.94 27.32 -11.70
CA ASN A 680 17.64 27.82 -11.27
C ASN A 680 17.13 28.92 -12.20
N ILE A 681 15.84 28.89 -12.51
CA ILE A 681 15.14 30.03 -13.11
C ILE A 681 14.68 30.96 -11.97
N ILE A 682 14.75 32.28 -12.17
CA ILE A 682 14.31 33.30 -11.19
C ILE A 682 13.30 34.30 -11.77
N SER A 683 13.07 34.27 -13.09
CA SER A 683 12.20 35.18 -13.82
C SER A 683 11.09 34.43 -14.57
N ASN A 684 10.07 35.16 -15.04
CA ASN A 684 8.96 34.58 -15.82
C ASN A 684 9.31 34.29 -17.31
N LYS A 685 10.52 34.69 -17.71
CA LYS A 685 11.06 34.58 -19.06
C LYS A 685 12.58 34.45 -19.03
N LEU A 686 13.14 33.70 -19.97
CA LEU A 686 14.57 33.65 -20.25
C LEU A 686 14.80 34.35 -21.60
N GLU A 687 15.48 35.49 -21.57
CA GLU A 687 15.69 36.36 -22.74
C GLU A 687 17.12 36.29 -23.26
N ASN A 688 17.33 36.73 -24.50
CA ASN A 688 18.64 36.82 -25.15
C ASN A 688 19.40 35.47 -25.16
N LEU A 689 18.66 34.38 -25.31
CA LEU A 689 19.21 33.03 -25.34
C LEU A 689 20.11 32.84 -26.56
N LYS A 690 21.27 32.22 -26.35
CA LYS A 690 22.17 31.83 -27.44
C LYS A 690 21.66 30.59 -28.16
N PRO A 691 21.99 30.39 -29.44
CA PRO A 691 21.66 29.16 -30.17
C PRO A 691 22.12 27.90 -29.43
N GLY A 692 21.23 26.91 -29.36
CA GLY A 692 21.47 25.66 -28.64
C GLY A 692 20.17 24.99 -28.18
N THR A 693 20.32 23.78 -27.64
CA THR A 693 19.20 23.02 -27.08
C THR A 693 19.23 23.11 -25.55
N TYR A 694 18.15 23.64 -25.01
CA TYR A 694 17.90 23.83 -23.59
C TYR A 694 16.99 22.72 -23.09
N GLU A 695 17.35 22.10 -21.97
CA GLU A 695 16.46 21.24 -21.20
C GLU A 695 15.88 22.06 -20.06
N ILE A 696 14.56 22.00 -19.89
CA ILE A 696 13.83 22.71 -18.84
C ILE A 696 12.95 21.72 -18.10
N ARG A 697 12.89 21.80 -16.78
CA ARG A 697 11.99 20.99 -15.94
C ARG A 697 11.54 21.75 -14.70
N THR A 698 10.49 21.27 -14.07
CA THR A 698 10.16 21.67 -12.70
C THR A 698 11.14 20.97 -11.76
N LYS A 699 11.81 21.73 -10.89
CA LYS A 699 12.82 21.19 -9.97
C LYS A 699 12.16 20.35 -8.88
N ALA A 700 12.92 19.40 -8.33
CA ALA A 700 12.45 18.62 -7.19
C ALA A 700 12.15 19.53 -5.98
N ASN A 701 11.10 19.22 -5.24
CA ASN A 701 10.67 20.01 -4.08
C ASN A 701 10.13 19.11 -2.97
N ASP A 702 10.79 19.10 -1.81
CA ASP A 702 10.45 18.26 -0.66
C ASP A 702 10.16 16.79 -1.04
N LYS A 703 8.89 16.37 -1.12
CA LYS A 703 8.49 14.99 -1.42
C LYS A 703 8.10 14.77 -2.89
N GLU A 704 8.27 15.81 -3.70
CA GLU A 704 7.93 15.83 -5.12
C GLU A 704 9.21 15.70 -5.96
N LEU A 705 9.32 14.59 -6.70
CA LEU A 705 10.40 14.35 -7.66
C LEU A 705 10.35 15.39 -8.78
N ALA A 706 11.51 15.72 -9.35
CA ALA A 706 11.59 16.62 -10.50
C ALA A 706 10.74 16.10 -11.67
N SER A 707 10.19 17.02 -12.47
CA SER A 707 9.40 16.64 -13.65
C SER A 707 10.30 16.00 -14.71
N ASN A 708 9.72 15.37 -15.73
CA ASN A 708 10.52 15.05 -16.92
C ASN A 708 11.04 16.36 -17.54
N SER A 709 12.26 16.33 -18.07
CA SER A 709 12.80 17.47 -18.82
C SER A 709 12.17 17.60 -20.21
N HIS A 710 11.89 18.84 -20.59
CA HIS A 710 11.45 19.21 -21.93
C HIS A 710 12.58 19.91 -22.69
N GLN A 711 12.84 19.48 -23.92
CA GLN A 711 13.88 20.05 -24.77
C GLN A 711 13.31 21.15 -25.67
N VAL A 712 14.04 22.27 -25.72
CA VAL A 712 13.70 23.47 -26.50
C VAL A 712 14.92 23.91 -27.28
N THR A 713 14.79 24.05 -28.59
CA THR A 713 15.89 24.53 -29.45
C THR A 713 15.70 26.01 -29.79
N ILE A 714 16.74 26.79 -29.52
CA ILE A 714 16.89 28.17 -29.98
C ILE A 714 17.83 28.14 -31.19
N ASN A 715 17.36 28.69 -32.31
CA ASN A 715 18.07 28.68 -33.60
C ASN A 715 18.99 29.88 -33.77
#